data_AF-A0A8J7DIR0-F1
#
_entry.id   AF-A0A8J7DIR0-F1
#
_cell.length_a   1.000
_cell.length_b   1.000
_cell.length_c   1.000
_cell.angle_alpha   90.00
_cell.angle_beta   90.00
_cell.angle_gamma   90.00
#
_symmetry.space_group_name_H-M   'P 1'
#
loop_
_entity.id
_entity.type
_entity.pdbx_description
1 polymer ?
#
loop_
_entity_poly.entity_id
_entity_poly.type
_entity_poly.pdbx_seq_one_letter_code
_entity_poly.pdbx_strand_id
1 'polypeptide(L)'
;MVNSSEGDINIGFNVQGISEYNFFSDSKSEDFDCRLLKTDSPYLGLKTFEIKDKDKFFGREKWIGNLGDRLKQDNVLLLLGASNTGKSSLIRAGLIPYLGNNNNSLMNISFHPDENPFKSLYQCLASTYGKKSQIADIAREGRQNTLIKIVTFLKQDYQCILIFIDQFEELFTKTQKPERDKFFASLFQLFQQQDSSIKIVLTMRSDFLDKFSEYPQLAKIHDRYSRVLTRMSDGELKLAIAEPAARNGVTFEQGLVKQIIHDFHQQNDYLPVLAYTLDMLWERENIANRVLKTKTYQELKEQTFGYLSEQANGFINASVGWHNRQEQEIQKLNLALTELKLREQSARVLNLLPVQPLEGLVLAIQTMGENLEKYPNQLLAPVLGSLKEAMNTPTEANSLRGHEQEVNCVAFSPDGKFIASGSSDSTVCLWNIIGNPTAQFLLGHEQEVNCLAFNPDGKFLVSGSIDGILCLWDLQGNLITQPWQGHEEGIISVAFSSNSDGCANPSGVRIVSVGFDGTVCLWDLQGNAITQPWRGHKEGVISVAFSPNSDGIISVGFDGTVCLWDLQGNTIAQPWHKHEAKIICAAFSPDRKLIVSGSSDSTVRLWDIQGNPIGQPWHGHEGHVNCVAFSPDGKFIISGGCDRTIRLWNINGNPVTQPWRGHEGQVNSLAFSPDGKLIVSGGDRTVRLWELHQILQDRVIGRSQRKYENWVNSVAFSPDGQWIISASNDSTIRLWDRKGNPIGQPWHGHDKEVNSVAFSPDGQWIISASNDSTIRLWDRKGNPIGQPWHGHEKEVNSVAFSPDGQWIVSASNDSTVRLWDIDGNPIGQPWHGHEKEVNSVAFSPDSKWIVSASNDSTVRLWDRNGNPIGQPWRGHEKEVNSVTFSPDGQWIVSASNDSTVRLWDRNGNPIGQPWHGHEKEVNSVAFSPDGQWIVSASNDSTVRLWDRNGNPIGQPWRGHEYWVNSAAFSPDGKLIVSGSLDGTVRLWQCGWQEWLQVCCNRLHYHPVFQNPENGSDVEIAHQTCQKYVWNPQCPKQLNNQGAAKLKEKAFSAALEDFKQAVQVNFTSHWKHRLAWQSVPTDNQ
;
A
#
# COMPACT_ATOMS: atom_id res chain seq x y z
N MET A 1 38.30 -14.62 -21.23
CA MET A 1 39.39 -15.45 -20.69
C MET A 1 40.38 -14.54 -19.97
N VAL A 2 40.54 -14.78 -18.66
CA VAL A 2 41.78 -14.75 -17.85
C VAL A 2 42.55 -13.43 -17.61
N ASN A 3 42.50 -13.03 -16.33
CA ASN A 3 43.48 -12.43 -15.40
C ASN A 3 43.93 -10.97 -15.49
N SER A 4 43.70 -10.26 -14.38
CA SER A 4 44.49 -9.11 -13.89
C SER A 4 44.97 -9.39 -12.46
N SER A 5 46.29 -9.43 -12.28
CA SER A 5 47.00 -9.52 -11.01
C SER A 5 47.34 -8.12 -10.46
N GLU A 6 47.34 -8.03 -9.13
CA GLU A 6 47.72 -6.89 -8.29
C GLU A 6 49.14 -6.36 -8.56
N GLY A 7 49.31 -5.04 -8.46
CA GLY A 7 50.60 -4.36 -8.48
C GLY A 7 50.69 -3.35 -7.35
N ASP A 8 51.52 -3.66 -6.35
CA ASP A 8 51.96 -2.77 -5.28
C ASP A 8 52.81 -1.62 -5.83
N ILE A 9 52.48 -0.38 -5.44
CA ILE A 9 53.33 0.80 -5.70
C ILE A 9 53.96 1.27 -4.38
N ASN A 10 55.26 1.04 -4.30
CA ASN A 10 56.20 1.58 -3.32
C ASN A 10 56.41 3.09 -3.57
N ILE A 11 56.21 3.95 -2.56
CA ILE A 11 56.67 5.34 -2.58
C ILE A 11 57.49 5.61 -1.31
N GLY A 12 58.80 5.80 -1.49
CA GLY A 12 59.72 6.18 -0.44
C GLY A 12 59.61 7.67 -0.09
N PHE A 13 59.66 7.98 1.20
CA PHE A 13 59.87 9.34 1.69
C PHE A 13 61.00 9.36 2.71
N ASN A 14 61.93 10.27 2.46
CA ASN A 14 63.14 10.54 3.23
C ASN A 14 62.80 11.67 4.22
N VAL A 15 62.76 11.38 5.53
CA VAL A 15 62.64 12.40 6.59
C VAL A 15 63.88 12.34 7.46
N GLN A 16 64.81 13.25 7.18
CA GLN A 16 65.91 13.60 8.10
C GLN A 16 65.32 14.28 9.33
N GLY A 17 65.58 13.76 10.53
CA GLY A 17 65.27 14.46 11.79
C GLY A 17 64.56 13.67 12.89
N ILE A 18 64.48 12.34 12.82
CA ILE A 18 64.24 11.50 14.01
C ILE A 18 65.41 10.51 14.08
N SER A 19 66.46 10.93 14.77
CA SER A 19 67.63 10.12 15.09
C SER A 19 67.22 8.91 15.95
N GLU A 20 67.53 7.71 15.45
CA GLU A 20 67.78 6.48 16.20
C GLU A 20 66.90 6.22 17.44
N TYR A 21 65.67 5.74 17.22
CA TYR A 21 65.15 4.69 18.09
C TYR A 21 65.48 3.35 17.44
N ASN A 22 66.56 2.73 17.89
CA ASN A 22 66.85 1.33 17.60
C ASN A 22 65.62 0.49 18.00
N PHE A 23 64.94 -0.11 17.03
CA PHE A 23 63.79 -0.98 17.26
C PHE A 23 64.28 -2.29 17.90
N PHE A 24 63.88 -2.57 19.14
CA PHE A 24 64.42 -3.66 19.97
C PHE A 24 63.65 -4.96 19.79
N SER A 25 63.52 -5.46 18.55
CA SER A 25 62.79 -6.72 18.33
C SER A 25 63.61 -7.92 17.87
N ASP A 26 64.95 -7.82 17.84
CA ASP A 26 65.86 -8.96 17.56
C ASP A 26 67.22 -8.86 18.31
N SER A 27 67.30 -8.18 19.46
CA SER A 27 68.53 -8.18 20.28
C SER A 27 68.61 -9.43 21.16
N LYS A 28 69.76 -10.12 21.09
CA LYS A 28 70.10 -11.31 21.90
C LYS A 28 69.79 -11.10 23.39
N SER A 29 69.43 -12.20 24.06
CA SER A 29 68.96 -12.28 25.45
C SER A 29 69.91 -11.71 26.53
N GLU A 30 71.11 -11.26 26.19
CA GLU A 30 72.13 -10.82 27.16
C GLU A 30 72.03 -9.33 27.55
N ASP A 31 71.18 -8.52 26.89
CA ASP A 31 71.05 -7.06 27.15
C ASP A 31 69.86 -6.64 28.05
N PHE A 32 69.05 -7.60 28.53
CA PHE A 32 67.86 -7.31 29.35
C PHE A 32 68.14 -7.31 30.86
N ASP A 33 69.16 -8.03 31.33
CA ASP A 33 69.46 -8.14 32.77
C ASP A 33 70.01 -6.83 33.38
N CYS A 34 70.62 -5.97 32.56
CA CYS A 34 71.15 -4.67 32.99
C CYS A 34 70.12 -3.53 33.07
N ARG A 35 68.85 -3.74 32.66
CA ARG A 35 67.81 -2.69 32.67
C ARG A 35 67.15 -2.55 34.05
N LEU A 36 66.82 -1.31 34.42
CA LEU A 36 66.10 -1.00 35.66
C LEU A 36 64.68 -1.58 35.58
N LEU A 37 64.37 -2.54 36.45
CA LEU A 37 63.03 -3.12 36.55
C LEU A 37 62.07 -2.10 37.18
N LYS A 38 61.05 -1.70 36.43
CA LYS A 38 59.93 -0.90 36.95
C LYS A 38 58.74 -1.82 37.19
N THR A 39 58.26 -1.86 38.44
CA THR A 39 57.20 -2.78 38.85
C THR A 39 55.80 -2.33 38.43
N ASP A 40 55.60 -1.03 38.25
CA ASP A 40 54.31 -0.47 37.81
C ASP A 40 53.98 -0.89 36.37
N SER A 41 52.70 -1.21 36.13
CA SER A 41 52.24 -1.60 34.79
C SER A 41 52.46 -0.47 33.77
N PRO A 42 53.08 -0.78 32.62
CA PRO A 42 53.22 0.16 31.53
C PRO A 42 51.92 0.28 30.71
N TYR A 43 50.95 -0.62 30.89
CA TYR A 43 49.65 -0.58 30.23
C TYR A 43 48.63 0.16 31.13
N LEU A 44 47.70 0.90 30.52
CA LEU A 44 46.73 1.74 31.26
C LEU A 44 45.35 1.09 31.42
N GLY A 45 45.18 -0.15 30.95
CA GLY A 45 43.90 -0.83 30.92
C GLY A 45 42.84 -0.08 30.10
N LEU A 46 41.64 0.06 30.64
CA LEU A 46 40.51 0.76 30.00
C LEU A 46 40.59 2.30 30.09
N LYS A 47 41.66 2.86 30.66
CA LYS A 47 41.83 4.32 30.74
C LYS A 47 42.30 4.88 29.39
N THR A 48 41.86 6.08 29.06
CA THR A 48 42.34 6.83 27.89
C THR A 48 43.75 7.34 28.13
N PHE A 49 44.60 7.27 27.10
CA PHE A 49 45.95 7.85 27.16
C PHE A 49 45.84 9.39 27.14
N GLU A 50 46.43 10.04 28.14
CA GLU A 50 46.50 11.50 28.22
C GLU A 50 47.91 12.00 27.87
N ILE A 51 48.09 13.32 27.78
CA ILE A 51 49.37 13.98 27.42
C ILE A 51 50.54 13.49 28.28
N LYS A 52 50.29 13.22 29.56
CA LYS A 52 51.29 12.73 30.53
C LYS A 52 51.77 11.30 30.24
N ASP A 53 51.00 10.52 29.47
CA ASP A 53 51.26 9.11 29.20
C ASP A 53 52.05 8.89 27.90
N LYS A 54 52.63 9.95 27.32
CA LYS A 54 53.39 9.91 26.06
C LYS A 54 54.48 8.83 26.04
N ASP A 55 55.12 8.59 27.18
CA ASP A 55 56.24 7.64 27.29
C ASP A 55 55.77 6.17 27.36
N LYS A 56 54.45 5.95 27.44
CA LYS A 56 53.77 4.65 27.42
C LYS A 56 53.03 4.38 26.09
N PHE A 57 52.97 5.35 25.17
CA PHE A 57 52.19 5.25 23.94
C PHE A 57 53.07 4.90 22.73
N PHE A 58 52.89 3.72 22.15
CA PHE A 58 53.73 3.18 21.06
C PHE A 58 52.92 2.63 19.89
N GLY A 59 53.58 2.47 18.75
CA GLY A 59 53.04 1.82 17.55
C GLY A 59 52.23 2.76 16.66
N ARG A 60 52.28 4.09 16.88
CA ARG A 60 51.61 5.10 16.04
C ARG A 60 52.54 6.24 15.64
N GLU A 61 53.85 6.05 15.73
CA GLU A 61 54.87 7.08 15.51
C GLU A 61 54.81 7.64 14.09
N LYS A 62 54.59 6.78 13.08
CA LYS A 62 54.41 7.20 11.68
C LYS A 62 53.17 8.09 11.52
N TRP A 63 52.06 7.74 12.18
CA TRP A 63 50.85 8.55 12.19
C TRP A 63 51.07 9.90 12.85
N ILE A 64 51.74 9.93 14.01
CA ILE A 64 52.06 11.17 14.73
C ILE A 64 52.90 12.11 13.84
N GLY A 65 53.96 11.60 13.20
CA GLY A 65 54.79 12.38 12.28
C GLY A 65 54.00 12.93 11.09
N ASN A 66 53.25 12.07 10.40
CA ASN A 66 52.45 12.46 9.24
C ASN A 66 51.36 13.51 9.57
N LEU A 67 50.67 13.34 10.70
CA LEU A 67 49.65 14.30 11.15
C LEU A 67 50.30 15.62 11.61
N GLY A 68 51.47 15.55 12.25
CA GLY A 68 52.25 16.72 12.65
C GLY A 68 52.71 17.54 11.45
N ASP A 69 53.27 16.91 10.43
CA ASP A 69 53.70 17.58 9.20
C ASP A 69 52.51 18.16 8.43
N ARG A 70 51.37 17.47 8.44
CA ARG A 70 50.15 18.01 7.83
C ARG A 70 49.64 19.24 8.56
N LEU A 71 49.67 19.27 9.90
CA LEU A 71 49.32 20.46 10.68
C LEU A 71 50.33 21.61 10.54
N LYS A 72 51.54 21.37 10.04
CA LYS A 72 52.44 22.46 9.62
C LYS A 72 51.97 23.10 8.31
N GLN A 73 51.43 22.30 7.38
CA GLN A 73 50.93 22.77 6.08
C GLN A 73 49.54 23.38 6.15
N ASP A 74 48.63 22.77 6.92
CA ASP A 74 47.24 23.16 7.06
C ASP A 74 46.91 23.47 8.54
N ASN A 75 45.97 24.39 8.78
CA ASN A 75 45.56 24.75 10.13
C ASN A 75 44.42 23.89 10.68
N VAL A 76 43.86 22.99 9.86
CA VAL A 76 42.70 22.17 10.21
C VAL A 76 43.00 20.71 9.89
N LEU A 77 42.62 19.82 10.79
CA LEU A 77 42.72 18.37 10.62
C LEU A 77 41.45 17.70 11.13
N LEU A 78 40.80 16.91 10.28
CA LEU A 78 39.66 16.06 10.66
C LEU A 78 40.10 14.59 10.65
N LEU A 79 40.25 13.99 11.82
CA LEU A 79 40.64 12.59 11.97
C LEU A 79 39.40 11.69 12.12
N LEU A 80 39.11 10.95 11.07
CA LEU A 80 38.00 10.00 10.97
C LEU A 80 38.45 8.59 11.35
N GLY A 81 37.52 7.74 11.78
CA GLY A 81 37.77 6.31 11.94
C GLY A 81 36.71 5.63 12.79
N ALA A 82 36.64 4.31 12.77
CA ALA A 82 35.70 3.56 13.60
C ALA A 82 35.85 3.88 15.12
N SER A 83 34.83 3.55 15.91
CA SER A 83 34.93 3.62 17.37
C SER A 83 36.15 2.82 17.86
N ASN A 84 36.75 3.26 18.96
CA ASN A 84 37.83 2.52 19.62
C ASN A 84 39.12 2.27 18.80
N THR A 85 39.32 2.91 17.64
CA THR A 85 40.57 2.84 16.86
C THR A 85 41.75 3.63 17.47
N GLY A 86 41.52 4.28 18.61
CA GLY A 86 42.53 5.06 19.33
C GLY A 86 42.69 6.51 18.88
N LYS A 87 41.70 7.10 18.18
CA LYS A 87 41.74 8.50 17.71
C LYS A 87 42.10 9.50 18.82
N SER A 88 41.36 9.49 19.93
CA SER A 88 41.57 10.41 21.06
C SER A 88 42.94 10.22 21.70
N SER A 89 43.36 8.96 21.93
CA SER A 89 44.68 8.60 22.47
C SER A 89 45.82 9.05 21.55
N LEU A 90 45.67 8.88 20.22
CA LEU A 90 46.65 9.29 19.22
C LEU A 90 46.88 10.81 19.25
N ILE A 91 45.80 11.59 19.39
CA ILE A 91 45.92 13.04 19.49
C ILE A 91 46.53 13.43 20.85
N ARG A 92 45.96 12.94 21.97
CA ARG A 92 46.31 13.37 23.33
C ARG A 92 47.73 12.96 23.74
N ALA A 93 48.09 11.69 23.59
CA ALA A 93 49.39 11.18 24.04
C ALA A 93 50.47 11.18 22.94
N GLY A 94 50.08 11.36 21.67
CA GLY A 94 50.98 11.41 20.53
C GLY A 94 51.16 12.81 19.96
N LEU A 95 50.14 13.30 19.25
CA LEU A 95 50.23 14.52 18.45
C LEU A 95 50.45 15.80 19.28
N ILE A 96 49.75 15.96 20.41
CA ILE A 96 49.87 17.15 21.26
C ILE A 96 51.29 17.26 21.85
N PRO A 97 51.87 16.23 22.48
CA PRO A 97 53.28 16.24 22.91
C PRO A 97 54.27 16.50 21.76
N TYR A 98 54.03 15.91 20.59
CA TYR A 98 54.89 16.12 19.40
C TYR A 98 54.92 17.58 18.95
N LEU A 99 53.77 18.27 18.97
CA LEU A 99 53.70 19.69 18.64
C LEU A 99 54.32 20.57 19.75
N GLY A 100 54.15 20.19 21.02
CA GLY A 100 54.71 20.92 22.17
C GLY A 100 56.24 20.89 22.24
N ASN A 101 56.86 19.75 21.91
CA ASN A 101 58.33 19.63 21.86
C ASN A 101 58.97 20.51 20.76
N ASN A 102 58.22 20.88 19.72
CA ASN A 102 58.67 21.73 18.63
C ASN A 102 58.35 23.22 18.85
N ASN A 103 57.49 23.56 19.81
CA ASN A 103 57.04 24.93 20.10
C ASN A 103 56.90 25.15 21.62
N ASN A 104 57.85 25.87 22.22
CA ASN A 104 57.89 26.15 23.67
C ASN A 104 56.74 27.02 24.21
N SER A 105 55.80 27.48 23.37
CA SER A 105 54.67 28.35 23.74
C SER A 105 53.36 27.85 23.10
N LEU A 106 53.11 26.54 23.15
CA LEU A 106 51.87 25.92 22.70
C LEU A 106 50.81 25.93 23.80
N MET A 107 49.66 26.54 23.53
CA MET A 107 48.45 26.43 24.35
C MET A 107 47.51 25.38 23.79
N ASN A 108 47.13 24.39 24.60
CA ASN A 108 46.19 23.35 24.21
C ASN A 108 44.82 23.55 24.89
N ILE A 109 43.76 23.61 24.08
CA ILE A 109 42.36 23.63 24.51
C ILE A 109 41.72 22.34 24.02
N SER A 110 41.59 21.36 24.90
CA SER A 110 40.99 20.05 24.60
C SER A 110 39.67 19.89 25.33
N PHE A 111 38.59 19.64 24.60
CA PHE A 111 37.29 19.37 25.20
C PHE A 111 36.43 18.44 24.34
N HIS A 112 35.40 17.88 24.97
CA HIS A 112 34.40 17.01 24.36
C HIS A 112 33.06 17.74 24.35
N PRO A 113 32.42 17.97 23.19
CA PRO A 113 31.10 18.60 23.12
C PRO A 113 30.01 17.76 23.81
N ASP A 114 29.12 18.43 24.56
CA ASP A 114 27.93 17.82 25.15
C ASP A 114 26.63 18.50 24.66
N GLU A 115 25.58 18.52 25.47
CA GLU A 115 24.32 19.23 25.18
C GLU A 115 24.53 20.74 24.87
N ASN A 116 25.58 21.35 25.42
CA ASN A 116 26.01 22.72 25.13
C ASN A 116 27.54 22.82 24.96
N PRO A 117 28.05 22.90 23.72
CA PRO A 117 29.49 22.87 23.45
C PRO A 117 30.25 24.08 24.02
N PHE A 118 29.60 25.23 24.19
CA PHE A 118 30.20 26.39 24.84
C PHE A 118 30.37 26.19 26.35
N LYS A 119 29.48 25.40 26.98
CA LYS A 119 29.61 25.02 28.39
C LYS A 119 30.78 24.06 28.60
N SER A 120 30.96 23.08 27.72
CA SER A 120 32.11 22.15 27.78
C SER A 120 33.43 22.91 27.58
N LEU A 121 33.47 23.85 26.63
CA LEU A 121 34.59 24.76 26.43
C LEU A 121 34.84 25.65 27.66
N TYR A 122 33.79 26.21 28.27
CA TYR A 122 33.89 26.97 29.51
C TYR A 122 34.51 26.16 30.63
N GLN A 123 34.08 24.91 30.83
CA GLN A 123 34.64 24.04 31.87
C GLN A 123 36.13 23.77 31.65
N CYS A 124 36.54 23.52 30.41
CA CYS A 124 37.94 23.37 30.03
C CYS A 124 38.75 24.62 30.42
N LEU A 125 38.33 25.81 29.96
CA LEU A 125 39.04 27.06 30.24
C LEU A 125 39.02 27.47 31.71
N ALA A 126 37.91 27.23 32.41
CA ALA A 126 37.78 27.51 33.83
C ALA A 126 38.70 26.62 34.69
N SER A 127 39.02 25.41 34.23
CA SER A 127 39.98 24.52 34.91
C SER A 127 41.42 25.03 34.79
N THR A 128 41.75 25.71 33.68
CA THR A 128 43.10 26.22 33.41
C THR A 128 43.34 27.64 33.94
N TYR A 129 42.38 28.56 33.76
CA TYR A 129 42.52 29.99 34.11
C TYR A 129 41.69 30.41 35.33
N GLY A 130 40.91 29.50 35.91
CA GLY A 130 39.99 29.78 37.00
C GLY A 130 38.61 30.28 36.54
N LYS A 131 37.58 29.98 37.34
CA LYS A 131 36.16 30.21 37.02
C LYS A 131 35.75 31.68 36.81
N LYS A 132 36.52 32.63 37.35
CA LYS A 132 36.26 34.09 37.28
C LYS A 132 37.17 34.81 36.27
N SER A 133 37.87 34.07 35.42
CA SER A 133 38.72 34.68 34.40
C SER A 133 37.89 35.24 33.25
N GLN A 134 38.35 36.35 32.67
CA GLN A 134 37.70 37.01 31.53
C GLN A 134 37.49 36.05 30.34
N ILE A 135 38.46 35.15 30.10
CA ILE A 135 38.37 34.14 29.04
C ILE A 135 37.29 33.08 29.29
N ALA A 136 37.07 32.70 30.55
CA ALA A 136 36.00 31.77 30.92
C ALA A 136 34.63 32.43 30.80
N ASP A 137 34.50 33.73 31.10
CA ASP A 137 33.26 34.47 30.90
C ASP A 137 32.88 34.57 29.40
N ILE A 138 33.86 34.79 28.52
CA ILE A 138 33.66 34.78 27.05
C ILE A 138 33.12 33.43 26.56
N ALA A 139 33.64 32.32 27.10
CA ALA A 139 33.15 30.99 26.79
C ALA A 139 31.71 30.75 27.30
N ARG A 140 31.38 31.26 28.49
CA ARG A 140 30.05 31.11 29.10
C ARG A 140 28.95 31.86 28.34
N GLU A 141 29.28 32.98 27.69
CA GLU A 141 28.30 33.76 26.91
C GLU A 141 27.77 33.00 25.68
N GLY A 142 28.53 32.07 25.10
CA GLY A 142 28.09 31.19 24.02
C GLY A 142 27.55 31.90 22.76
N ARG A 143 28.29 32.89 22.24
CA ARG A 143 27.92 33.63 21.04
C ARG A 143 28.60 33.06 19.78
N GLN A 144 28.10 33.44 18.61
CA GLN A 144 28.63 33.02 17.30
C GLN A 144 30.09 33.45 17.03
N ASN A 145 30.68 34.33 17.86
CA ASN A 145 32.08 34.76 17.77
C ASN A 145 32.89 34.39 19.03
N THR A 146 32.43 33.42 19.82
CA THR A 146 33.09 33.07 21.08
C THR A 146 34.47 32.47 20.86
N LEU A 147 34.66 31.53 19.92
CA LEU A 147 35.96 30.90 19.67
C LEU A 147 37.01 31.89 19.16
N ILE A 148 36.62 32.84 18.31
CA ILE A 148 37.56 33.84 17.79
C ILE A 148 38.04 34.79 18.89
N LYS A 149 37.14 35.22 19.79
CA LYS A 149 37.50 36.05 20.95
C LYS A 149 38.45 35.31 21.91
N ILE A 150 38.21 34.03 22.15
CA ILE A 150 39.07 33.18 22.99
C ILE A 150 40.48 33.08 22.38
N VAL A 151 40.57 32.82 21.07
CA VAL A 151 41.86 32.74 20.38
C VAL A 151 42.57 34.10 20.39
N THR A 152 41.87 35.21 20.13
CA THR A 152 42.46 36.56 20.19
C THR A 152 43.01 36.89 21.58
N PHE A 153 42.31 36.48 22.63
CA PHE A 153 42.78 36.64 24.01
C PHE A 153 44.06 35.83 24.27
N LEU A 154 44.07 34.55 23.90
CA LEU A 154 45.20 33.65 24.14
C LEU A 154 46.45 34.00 23.34
N LYS A 155 46.31 34.63 22.17
CA LYS A 155 47.46 35.09 21.36
C LYS A 155 48.32 36.15 22.05
N GLN A 156 47.85 36.75 23.14
CA GLN A 156 48.65 37.68 23.94
C GLN A 156 49.79 36.96 24.66
N ASP A 157 49.55 35.71 25.08
CA ASP A 157 50.46 34.96 25.95
C ASP A 157 51.09 33.74 25.25
N TYR A 158 50.52 33.28 24.14
CA TYR A 158 50.93 32.05 23.45
C TYR A 158 51.17 32.25 21.96
N GLN A 159 52.29 31.70 21.47
CA GLN A 159 52.67 31.79 20.05
C GLN A 159 51.91 30.79 19.17
N CYS A 160 51.40 29.71 19.73
CA CYS A 160 50.62 28.70 19.01
C CYS A 160 49.44 28.22 19.87
N ILE A 161 48.26 28.13 19.28
CA ILE A 161 47.03 27.69 19.96
C ILE A 161 46.48 26.47 19.22
N LEU A 162 46.35 25.36 19.94
CA LEU A 162 45.72 24.15 19.46
C LEU A 162 44.33 23.99 20.09
N ILE A 163 43.30 23.91 19.27
CA ILE A 163 41.94 23.57 19.68
C ILE A 163 41.67 22.13 19.24
N PHE A 164 41.54 21.24 20.22
CA PHE A 164 41.18 19.85 20.00
C PHE A 164 39.74 19.59 20.44
N ILE A 165 38.88 19.28 19.48
CA ILE A 165 37.47 18.92 19.71
C ILE A 165 37.34 17.41 19.54
N ASP A 166 37.15 16.72 20.66
CA ASP A 166 37.12 15.26 20.71
C ASP A 166 35.68 14.72 20.62
N GLN A 167 35.46 13.71 19.78
CA GLN A 167 34.13 13.17 19.46
C GLN A 167 33.20 14.26 18.89
N PHE A 168 33.63 14.85 17.78
CA PHE A 168 32.91 15.91 17.08
C PHE A 168 31.49 15.51 16.66
N GLU A 169 31.23 14.22 16.47
CA GLU A 169 29.91 13.67 16.19
C GLU A 169 28.86 14.04 17.25
N GLU A 170 29.30 14.36 18.47
CA GLU A 170 28.41 14.66 19.60
C GLU A 170 27.65 15.98 19.43
N LEU A 171 28.16 16.86 18.57
CA LEU A 171 27.42 18.02 18.13
C LEU A 171 26.14 17.62 17.38
N PHE A 172 26.16 16.54 16.61
CA PHE A 172 24.99 16.08 15.86
C PHE A 172 24.03 15.26 16.73
N THR A 173 24.52 14.55 17.75
CA THR A 173 23.72 13.64 18.59
C THR A 173 23.20 14.26 19.89
N LYS A 174 24.01 15.08 20.59
CA LYS A 174 23.67 15.63 21.92
C LYS A 174 23.30 17.10 21.90
N THR A 175 23.90 17.89 21.02
CA THR A 175 23.67 19.34 20.97
C THR A 175 22.40 19.69 20.18
N GLN A 176 21.52 20.51 20.77
CA GLN A 176 20.33 21.01 20.07
C GLN A 176 20.71 21.94 18.90
N LYS A 177 19.95 21.88 17.81
CA LYS A 177 20.24 22.59 16.55
C LYS A 177 20.58 24.08 16.71
N PRO A 178 19.87 24.91 17.50
CA PRO A 178 20.22 26.32 17.65
C PRO A 178 21.59 26.57 18.28
N GLU A 179 21.99 25.77 19.27
CA GLU A 179 23.31 25.88 19.91
C GLU A 179 24.41 25.31 19.03
N ARG A 180 24.12 24.22 18.31
CA ARG A 180 25.00 23.64 17.29
C ARG A 180 25.30 24.63 16.17
N ASP A 181 24.27 25.31 15.64
CA ASP A 181 24.43 26.29 14.56
C ASP A 181 25.26 27.49 15.03
N LYS A 182 25.08 27.96 16.28
CA LYS A 182 25.93 29.01 16.86
C LYS A 182 27.39 28.56 17.00
N PHE A 183 27.60 27.34 17.46
CA PHE A 183 28.94 26.79 17.63
C PHE A 183 29.65 26.58 16.29
N PHE A 184 28.96 26.02 15.29
CA PHE A 184 29.47 25.89 13.93
C PHE A 184 29.77 27.24 13.28
N ALA A 185 28.90 28.24 13.44
CA ALA A 185 29.19 29.60 12.97
C ALA A 185 30.51 30.13 13.56
N SER A 186 30.74 29.93 14.87
CA SER A 186 31.98 30.34 15.53
C SER A 186 33.21 29.54 15.06
N LEU A 187 33.03 28.26 14.75
CA LEU A 187 34.11 27.38 14.28
C LEU A 187 34.49 27.69 12.83
N PHE A 188 33.50 27.95 11.96
CA PHE A 188 33.72 28.32 10.57
C PHE A 188 34.42 29.68 10.44
N GLN A 189 34.13 30.63 11.32
CA GLN A 189 34.88 31.89 11.40
C GLN A 189 36.37 31.66 11.67
N LEU A 190 36.71 30.70 12.55
CA LEU A 190 38.11 30.35 12.81
C LEU A 190 38.77 29.69 11.60
N PHE A 191 38.09 28.80 10.89
CA PHE A 191 38.65 28.17 9.69
C PHE A 191 38.99 29.16 8.59
N GLN A 192 38.24 30.27 8.50
CA GLN A 192 38.46 31.32 7.51
C GLN A 192 39.67 32.22 7.82
N GLN A 193 40.14 32.28 9.07
CA GLN A 193 41.21 33.23 9.46
C GLN A 193 42.58 32.91 8.84
N GLN A 194 42.81 31.70 8.33
CA GLN A 194 44.07 31.24 7.71
C GLN A 194 45.34 31.57 8.52
N ASP A 195 45.22 31.72 9.84
CA ASP A 195 46.35 32.08 10.70
C ASP A 195 47.13 30.82 11.10
N SER A 196 48.40 30.74 10.67
CA SER A 196 49.28 29.59 10.89
C SER A 196 49.59 29.31 12.36
N SER A 197 49.34 30.26 13.27
CA SER A 197 49.46 30.07 14.72
C SER A 197 48.28 29.32 15.35
N ILE A 198 47.17 29.13 14.65
CA ILE A 198 45.99 28.42 15.14
C ILE A 198 45.95 27.04 14.49
N LYS A 199 45.85 25.98 15.30
CA LYS A 199 45.66 24.60 14.86
C LYS A 199 44.34 24.07 15.39
N ILE A 200 43.53 23.48 14.53
CA ILE A 200 42.23 22.90 14.90
C ILE A 200 42.21 21.43 14.51
N VAL A 201 42.02 20.58 15.51
CA VAL A 201 41.95 19.13 15.33
C VAL A 201 40.57 18.65 15.77
N LEU A 202 39.89 17.93 14.89
CA LEU A 202 38.59 17.33 15.14
C LEU A 202 38.74 15.81 15.02
N THR A 203 38.24 15.04 15.99
CA THR A 203 38.11 13.58 15.85
C THR A 203 36.65 13.22 15.67
N MET A 204 36.34 12.32 14.74
CA MET A 204 34.97 11.88 14.51
C MET A 204 34.88 10.41 14.11
N ARG A 205 33.76 9.75 14.40
CA ARG A 205 33.45 8.46 13.77
C ARG A 205 33.09 8.63 12.28
N SER A 206 33.54 7.68 11.45
CA SER A 206 33.35 7.76 9.99
C SER A 206 31.91 7.56 9.52
N ASP A 207 31.05 6.94 10.34
CA ASP A 207 29.63 6.72 10.05
C ASP A 207 28.77 8.00 10.21
N PHE A 208 29.33 9.10 10.72
CA PHE A 208 28.66 10.40 10.84
C PHE A 208 28.92 11.35 9.67
N LEU A 209 29.57 10.88 8.60
CA LEU A 209 29.85 11.69 7.42
C LEU A 209 28.59 12.12 6.66
N ASP A 210 27.51 11.34 6.74
CA ASP A 210 26.21 11.69 6.15
C ASP A 210 25.68 13.03 6.70
N LYS A 211 25.92 13.31 8.00
CA LYS A 211 25.50 14.56 8.67
C LYS A 211 26.19 15.80 8.14
N PHE A 212 27.30 15.67 7.41
CA PHE A 212 27.96 16.81 6.80
C PHE A 212 27.16 17.39 5.63
N SER A 213 26.20 16.63 5.07
CA SER A 213 25.28 17.13 4.03
C SER A 213 24.40 18.28 4.52
N GLU A 214 24.11 18.36 5.82
CA GLU A 214 23.35 19.46 6.42
C GLU A 214 24.14 20.78 6.49
N TYR A 215 25.48 20.72 6.40
CA TYR A 215 26.38 21.86 6.57
C TYR A 215 27.45 21.88 5.47
N PRO A 216 27.21 22.53 4.31
CA PRO A 216 28.12 22.51 3.16
C PRO A 216 29.57 22.94 3.45
N GLN A 217 29.78 23.74 4.51
CA GLN A 217 31.11 24.18 4.94
C GLN A 217 31.93 23.04 5.58
N LEU A 218 31.27 22.07 6.24
CA LEU A 218 31.92 20.86 6.77
C LEU A 218 32.30 19.88 5.66
N ALA A 219 31.49 19.77 4.60
CA ALA A 219 31.84 18.96 3.43
C ALA A 219 33.16 19.45 2.78
N LYS A 220 33.34 20.77 2.63
CA LYS A 220 34.61 21.36 2.15
C LYS A 220 35.81 21.03 3.04
N ILE A 221 35.58 20.88 4.34
CA ILE A 221 36.63 20.52 5.30
C ILE A 221 36.98 19.03 5.16
N HIS A 222 35.97 18.17 5.01
CA HIS A 222 36.16 16.76 4.74
C HIS A 222 37.04 16.53 3.51
N ASP A 223 36.70 17.15 2.38
CA ASP A 223 37.36 16.87 1.10
C ASP A 223 38.85 17.24 1.10
N ARG A 224 39.24 18.24 1.91
CA ARG A 224 40.61 18.78 1.92
C ARG A 224 41.45 18.36 3.13
N TYR A 225 40.83 18.18 4.29
CA TYR A 225 41.52 18.07 5.58
C TYR A 225 41.25 16.75 6.32
N SER A 226 40.47 15.83 5.74
CA SER A 226 40.18 14.54 6.39
C SER A 226 41.33 13.52 6.27
N ARG A 227 41.51 12.74 7.33
CA ARG A 227 42.37 11.56 7.38
C ARG A 227 41.63 10.43 8.08
N VAL A 228 41.65 9.24 7.51
CA VAL A 228 40.98 8.07 8.09
C VAL A 228 42.02 7.25 8.84
N LEU A 229 41.93 7.23 10.16
CA LEU A 229 42.73 6.35 11.02
C LEU A 229 42.24 4.91 10.86
N THR A 230 43.08 4.08 10.27
CA THR A 230 42.84 2.65 10.10
C THR A 230 43.19 1.86 11.35
N ARG A 231 42.85 0.56 11.37
CA ARG A 231 43.29 -0.39 12.41
C ARG A 231 44.83 -0.43 12.47
N MET A 232 45.37 -0.79 13.62
CA MET A 232 46.81 -0.98 13.76
C MET A 232 47.24 -2.21 12.96
N SER A 233 48.26 -2.07 12.12
CA SER A 233 48.93 -3.20 11.49
C SER A 233 49.65 -4.08 12.52
N ASP A 234 49.97 -5.32 12.15
CA ASP A 234 50.71 -6.24 13.02
C ASP A 234 52.04 -5.65 13.54
N GLY A 235 52.72 -4.86 12.72
CA GLY A 235 53.94 -4.16 13.12
C GLY A 235 53.68 -3.07 14.16
N GLU A 236 52.64 -2.26 13.97
CA GLU A 236 52.20 -1.26 14.94
C GLU A 236 51.76 -1.90 16.26
N LEU A 237 51.00 -3.01 16.20
CA LEU A 237 50.58 -3.75 17.39
C LEU A 237 51.75 -4.40 18.12
N LYS A 238 52.72 -4.97 17.39
CA LYS A 238 53.93 -5.53 17.98
C LYS A 238 54.67 -4.47 18.81
N LEU A 239 54.78 -3.24 18.31
CA LEU A 239 55.38 -2.12 19.03
C LEU A 239 54.54 -1.71 20.26
N ALA A 240 53.22 -1.55 20.08
CA ALA A 240 52.31 -1.18 21.16
C ALA A 240 52.27 -2.21 22.31
N ILE A 241 52.50 -3.49 22.00
CA ILE A 241 52.56 -4.57 22.99
C ILE A 241 53.96 -4.67 23.59
N ALA A 242 55.02 -4.80 22.78
CA ALA A 242 56.33 -5.20 23.27
C ALA A 242 57.16 -4.05 23.87
N GLU A 243 57.12 -2.84 23.29
CA GLU A 243 57.99 -1.73 23.70
C GLU A 243 57.69 -1.20 25.12
N PRO A 244 56.42 -1.06 25.57
CA PRO A 244 56.15 -0.64 26.96
C PRO A 244 56.74 -1.62 28.00
N ALA A 245 56.62 -2.93 27.77
CA ALA A 245 57.22 -3.95 28.64
C ALA A 245 58.75 -3.89 28.62
N ALA A 246 59.34 -3.79 27.43
CA ALA A 246 60.79 -3.75 27.25
C ALA A 246 61.45 -2.54 27.91
N ARG A 247 60.77 -1.37 27.93
CA ARG A 247 61.21 -0.16 28.64
C ARG A 247 61.11 -0.26 30.16
N ASN A 248 60.27 -1.16 30.66
CA ASN A 248 60.16 -1.48 32.09
C ASN A 248 61.05 -2.66 32.52
N GLY A 249 61.87 -3.20 31.60
CA GLY A 249 62.81 -4.30 31.89
C GLY A 249 62.19 -5.69 31.84
N VAL A 250 61.05 -5.85 31.16
CA VAL A 250 60.28 -7.11 31.05
C VAL A 250 60.15 -7.52 29.58
N THR A 251 60.19 -8.82 29.30
CA THR A 251 60.03 -9.41 27.97
C THR A 251 58.83 -10.34 27.89
N PHE A 252 58.41 -10.71 26.69
CA PHE A 252 57.37 -11.72 26.48
C PHE A 252 58.03 -13.06 26.14
N GLU A 253 57.44 -14.16 26.58
CA GLU A 253 57.82 -15.50 26.14
C GLU A 253 57.78 -15.62 24.60
N GLN A 254 58.68 -16.43 24.03
CA GLN A 254 58.82 -16.56 22.58
C GLN A 254 57.49 -16.99 21.94
N GLY A 255 57.02 -16.21 20.97
CA GLY A 255 55.77 -16.48 20.24
C GLY A 255 54.52 -15.87 20.87
N LEU A 256 54.55 -15.44 22.14
CA LEU A 256 53.38 -14.90 22.84
C LEU A 256 52.84 -13.62 22.20
N VAL A 257 53.70 -12.68 21.81
CA VAL A 257 53.26 -11.44 21.13
C VAL A 257 52.54 -11.73 19.82
N LYS A 258 53.03 -12.71 19.04
CA LYS A 258 52.36 -13.13 17.79
C LYS A 258 51.01 -13.78 18.07
N GLN A 259 50.92 -14.59 19.13
CA GLN A 259 49.68 -15.20 19.55
C GLN A 259 48.64 -14.16 19.99
N ILE A 260 49.03 -13.17 20.80
CA ILE A 260 48.16 -12.07 21.23
C ILE A 260 47.64 -11.30 20.01
N ILE A 261 48.52 -10.95 19.06
CA ILE A 261 48.11 -10.25 17.83
C ILE A 261 47.09 -11.08 17.05
N HIS A 262 47.36 -12.37 16.84
CA HIS A 262 46.45 -13.28 16.12
C HIS A 262 45.07 -13.36 16.79
N ASP A 263 45.04 -13.47 18.12
CA ASP A 263 43.80 -13.62 18.90
C ASP A 263 42.89 -12.38 18.82
N PHE A 264 43.47 -11.18 18.68
CA PHE A 264 42.72 -9.91 18.65
C PHE A 264 42.48 -9.36 17.24
N HIS A 265 43.25 -9.75 16.23
CA HIS A 265 43.16 -9.20 14.86
C HIS A 265 41.79 -9.47 14.19
N GLN A 266 41.07 -10.53 14.60
CA GLN A 266 39.73 -10.85 14.07
C GLN A 266 38.57 -10.18 14.82
N GLN A 267 38.84 -9.47 15.91
CA GLN A 267 37.78 -8.86 16.74
C GLN A 267 37.53 -7.41 16.35
N ASN A 268 36.26 -7.02 16.34
CA ASN A 268 35.89 -5.61 16.24
C ASN A 268 36.19 -4.92 17.58
N ASP A 269 36.66 -3.68 17.54
CA ASP A 269 36.93 -2.84 18.73
C ASP A 269 37.91 -3.44 19.75
N TYR A 270 38.96 -4.10 19.27
CA TYR A 270 39.89 -4.89 20.09
C TYR A 270 40.87 -4.09 20.96
N LEU A 271 41.14 -2.80 20.68
CA LEU A 271 42.21 -2.05 21.36
C LEU A 271 41.99 -1.84 22.87
N PRO A 272 40.79 -1.46 23.37
CA PRO A 272 40.54 -1.35 24.81
C PRO A 272 40.65 -2.70 25.52
N VAL A 273 40.16 -3.77 24.86
CA VAL A 273 40.22 -5.14 25.38
C VAL A 273 41.67 -5.61 25.47
N LEU A 274 42.46 -5.38 24.42
CA LEU A 274 43.88 -5.66 24.38
C LEU A 274 44.62 -4.91 25.49
N ALA A 275 44.38 -3.61 25.67
CA ALA A 275 45.03 -2.82 26.71
C ALA A 275 44.71 -3.34 28.13
N TYR A 276 43.46 -3.73 28.37
CA TYR A 276 43.04 -4.37 29.62
C TYR A 276 43.66 -5.75 29.82
N THR A 277 43.70 -6.59 28.80
CA THR A 277 44.32 -7.92 28.88
C THR A 277 45.81 -7.83 29.17
N LEU A 278 46.53 -6.88 28.58
CA LEU A 278 47.95 -6.67 28.84
C LEU A 278 48.22 -6.15 30.25
N ASP A 279 47.37 -5.25 30.75
CA ASP A 279 47.44 -4.75 32.13
C ASP A 279 47.19 -5.89 33.13
N MET A 280 46.18 -6.72 32.89
CA MET A 280 45.89 -7.89 33.71
C MET A 280 46.98 -8.97 33.63
N LEU A 281 47.57 -9.18 32.46
CA LEU A 281 48.71 -10.08 32.29
C LEU A 281 49.91 -9.58 33.10
N TRP A 282 50.14 -8.27 33.13
CA TRP A 282 51.18 -7.67 33.94
C TRP A 282 50.93 -7.84 35.44
N GLU A 283 49.70 -7.58 35.91
CA GLU A 283 49.36 -7.69 37.34
C GLU A 283 49.39 -9.13 37.88
N ARG A 284 49.02 -10.12 37.04
CA ARG A 284 48.99 -11.53 37.46
C ARG A 284 50.34 -12.22 37.38
N GLU A 285 51.24 -11.73 36.55
CA GLU A 285 52.59 -12.28 36.45
C GLU A 285 53.49 -11.80 37.57
N ASN A 286 54.43 -12.66 37.98
CA ASN A 286 55.49 -12.23 38.88
C ASN A 286 56.56 -11.49 38.07
N ILE A 287 56.41 -10.16 38.00
CA ILE A 287 57.27 -9.23 37.26
C ILE A 287 58.76 -9.31 37.67
N ALA A 288 59.07 -9.82 38.87
CA ALA A 288 60.47 -10.08 39.27
C ALA A 288 61.18 -11.07 38.33
N ASN A 289 60.43 -11.95 37.66
CA ASN A 289 60.96 -12.91 36.69
C ASN A 289 61.26 -12.29 35.32
N ARG A 290 60.95 -11.01 35.09
CA ARG A 290 61.18 -10.24 33.86
C ARG A 290 60.62 -10.86 32.57
N VAL A 291 59.73 -11.84 32.66
CA VAL A 291 59.11 -12.53 31.52
C VAL A 291 57.61 -12.70 31.76
N LEU A 292 56.79 -12.23 30.81
CA LEU A 292 55.35 -12.51 30.74
C LEU A 292 55.10 -13.81 29.98
N LYS A 293 54.37 -14.76 30.59
CA LYS A 293 54.29 -16.15 30.08
C LYS A 293 52.99 -16.44 29.35
N THR A 294 53.09 -17.38 28.42
CA THR A 294 51.99 -17.87 27.57
C THR A 294 50.92 -18.57 28.39
N LYS A 295 51.33 -19.31 29.43
CA LYS A 295 50.41 -20.01 30.33
C LYS A 295 49.44 -19.05 31.03
N THR A 296 49.96 -17.97 31.62
CA THR A 296 49.14 -16.96 32.31
C THR A 296 48.24 -16.22 31.33
N TYR A 297 48.72 -15.97 30.10
CA TYR A 297 47.89 -15.42 29.03
C TYR A 297 46.75 -16.38 28.61
N GLN A 298 47.00 -17.69 28.51
CA GLN A 298 45.96 -18.67 28.17
C GLN A 298 44.89 -18.78 29.28
N GLU A 299 45.31 -18.82 30.55
CA GLU A 299 44.40 -18.79 31.70
C GLU A 299 43.56 -17.49 31.73
N LEU A 300 44.18 -16.36 31.42
CA LEU A 300 43.48 -15.10 31.21
C LEU A 300 42.55 -15.18 30.00
N LYS A 301 42.94 -15.75 28.87
CA LYS A 301 42.09 -15.85 27.69
C LYS A 301 40.79 -16.59 28.02
N GLU A 302 40.87 -17.71 28.72
CA GLU A 302 39.68 -18.48 29.15
C GLU A 302 38.80 -17.71 30.14
N GLN A 303 39.38 -16.96 31.09
CA GLN A 303 38.61 -16.18 32.07
C GLN A 303 38.09 -14.85 31.53
N THR A 304 38.87 -14.16 30.70
CA THR A 304 38.64 -12.77 30.29
C THR A 304 37.73 -12.70 29.05
N PHE A 305 37.78 -13.68 28.14
CA PHE A 305 36.81 -13.75 27.03
C PHE A 305 35.39 -14.12 27.50
N GLY A 306 35.24 -14.82 28.63
CA GLY A 306 33.95 -15.00 29.29
C GLY A 306 33.50 -13.76 30.07
N TYR A 307 34.39 -13.18 30.89
CA TYR A 307 34.05 -12.15 31.87
C TYR A 307 33.97 -10.70 31.31
N LEU A 308 34.69 -10.38 30.22
CA LEU A 308 34.56 -9.07 29.55
C LEU A 308 33.28 -8.94 28.71
N SER A 309 32.61 -10.04 28.37
CA SER A 309 31.24 -9.97 27.83
C SER A 309 30.25 -9.43 28.88
N GLU A 310 30.43 -9.77 30.17
CA GLU A 310 29.55 -9.32 31.26
C GLU A 310 29.92 -7.94 31.82
N GLN A 311 31.19 -7.53 31.85
CA GLN A 311 31.57 -6.19 32.32
C GLN A 311 31.61 -5.10 31.23
N ALA A 312 31.79 -5.46 29.96
CA ALA A 312 31.37 -4.57 28.87
C ALA A 312 29.86 -4.35 28.96
N ASN A 313 29.08 -5.38 29.31
CA ASN A 313 27.66 -5.26 29.65
C ASN A 313 27.40 -4.41 30.91
N GLY A 314 28.34 -4.30 31.86
CA GLY A 314 28.20 -3.45 33.05
C GLY A 314 28.25 -1.95 32.76
N PHE A 315 29.17 -1.50 31.89
CA PHE A 315 29.16 -0.12 31.38
C PHE A 315 28.09 0.08 30.29
N ILE A 316 27.81 -0.96 29.51
CA ILE A 316 26.70 -0.96 28.58
C ILE A 316 25.37 -0.89 29.32
N ASN A 317 25.22 -1.36 30.56
CA ASN A 317 23.98 -1.30 31.35
C ASN A 317 23.62 0.12 31.80
N ALA A 318 24.59 1.03 31.94
CA ALA A 318 24.31 2.47 32.02
C ALA A 318 23.88 3.05 30.66
N SER A 319 24.32 2.43 29.56
CA SER A 319 23.87 2.72 28.20
C SER A 319 22.72 1.84 27.70
N VAL A 320 22.14 0.92 28.47
CA VAL A 320 21.01 0.07 28.00
C VAL A 320 19.78 0.95 27.83
N GLY A 321 19.66 2.02 28.61
CA GLY A 321 18.69 3.09 28.34
C GLY A 321 18.95 3.89 27.05
N TRP A 322 20.17 3.87 26.52
CA TRP A 322 20.61 4.56 25.29
C TRP A 322 20.62 3.63 24.07
N HIS A 323 21.03 2.37 24.21
CA HIS A 323 20.98 1.34 23.16
C HIS A 323 19.53 0.89 22.95
N ASN A 324 18.71 0.75 23.99
CA ASN A 324 17.27 0.58 23.80
C ASN A 324 16.64 1.82 23.16
N ARG A 325 17.13 3.03 23.45
CA ARG A 325 16.64 4.25 22.78
C ARG A 325 17.09 4.35 21.33
N GLN A 326 18.33 3.99 21.00
CA GLN A 326 18.83 3.97 19.63
C GLN A 326 18.26 2.80 18.84
N GLU A 327 18.08 1.62 19.43
CA GLU A 327 17.33 0.53 18.81
C GLU A 327 15.87 0.90 18.65
N GLN A 328 15.24 1.59 19.61
CA GLN A 328 13.89 2.13 19.44
C GLN A 328 13.84 3.23 18.37
N GLU A 329 14.86 4.08 18.25
CA GLU A 329 14.95 5.12 17.22
C GLU A 329 15.25 4.54 15.85
N ILE A 330 16.14 3.56 15.74
CA ILE A 330 16.43 2.79 14.53
C ILE A 330 15.20 1.97 14.14
N GLN A 331 14.50 1.36 15.11
CA GLN A 331 13.22 0.69 14.86
C GLN A 331 12.17 1.70 14.40
N LYS A 332 12.05 2.87 15.02
CA LYS A 332 11.15 3.95 14.56
C LYS A 332 11.52 4.47 13.17
N LEU A 333 12.81 4.61 12.87
CA LEU A 333 13.30 5.05 11.56
C LEU A 333 13.07 3.97 10.50
N ASN A 334 13.32 2.70 10.82
CA ASN A 334 13.03 1.57 9.94
C ASN A 334 11.52 1.41 9.72
N LEU A 335 10.72 1.65 10.76
CA LEU A 335 9.25 1.71 10.68
C LEU A 335 8.85 2.85 9.73
N ALA A 336 9.32 4.08 9.98
CA ALA A 336 9.03 5.23 9.13
C ALA A 336 9.50 5.01 7.68
N LEU A 337 10.67 4.40 7.45
CA LEU A 337 11.17 4.07 6.13
C LEU A 337 10.30 3.01 5.44
N THR A 338 9.86 1.99 6.18
CA THR A 338 8.94 0.96 5.68
C THR A 338 7.59 1.57 5.32
N GLU A 339 7.07 2.46 6.17
CA GLU A 339 5.85 3.21 5.89
C GLU A 339 6.00 4.09 4.64
N LEU A 340 7.11 4.82 4.48
CA LEU A 340 7.39 5.60 3.28
C LEU A 340 7.46 4.73 2.02
N LYS A 341 8.13 3.56 2.09
CA LYS A 341 8.18 2.59 1.00
C LYS A 341 6.78 2.10 0.61
N LEU A 342 5.94 1.74 1.58
CA LEU A 342 4.56 1.29 1.34
C LEU A 342 3.70 2.42 0.74
N ARG A 343 3.90 3.67 1.17
CA ARG A 343 3.23 4.84 0.59
C ARG A 343 3.66 5.09 -0.86
N GLU A 344 4.96 4.98 -1.15
CA GLU A 344 5.49 5.10 -2.51
C GLU A 344 4.94 3.99 -3.43
N GLN A 345 4.94 2.74 -2.96
CA GLN A 345 4.34 1.62 -3.69
C GLN A 345 2.84 1.85 -3.93
N SER A 346 2.09 2.32 -2.92
CA SER A 346 0.66 2.64 -3.05
C SER A 346 0.41 3.73 -4.10
N ALA A 347 1.27 4.76 -4.15
CA ALA A 347 1.20 5.79 -5.18
C ALA A 347 1.51 5.23 -6.58
N ARG A 348 2.49 4.32 -6.67
CA ARG A 348 2.80 3.60 -7.92
C ARG A 348 1.63 2.75 -8.39
N VAL A 349 0.91 2.05 -7.49
CA VAL A 349 -0.32 1.33 -7.84
C VAL A 349 -1.32 2.27 -8.50
N LEU A 350 -1.62 3.41 -7.88
CA LEU A 350 -2.61 4.37 -8.42
C LEU A 350 -2.23 4.93 -9.79
N ASN A 351 -0.93 5.06 -10.08
CA ASN A 351 -0.44 5.48 -11.40
C ASN A 351 -0.44 4.34 -12.43
N LEU A 352 -0.24 3.10 -12.00
CA LEU A 352 -0.24 1.92 -12.88
C LEU A 352 -1.66 1.47 -13.24
N LEU A 353 -2.63 1.54 -12.31
CA LEU A 353 -3.99 1.03 -12.53
C LEU A 353 -4.65 1.55 -13.82
N PRO A 354 -4.54 2.85 -14.21
CA PRO A 354 -5.09 3.35 -15.47
C PRO A 354 -4.36 2.89 -16.74
N VAL A 355 -3.10 2.48 -16.64
CA VAL A 355 -2.22 2.20 -17.81
C VAL A 355 -1.98 0.69 -17.98
N GLN A 356 -1.66 0.01 -16.89
CA GLN A 356 -1.37 -1.44 -16.79
C GLN A 356 -2.14 -2.02 -15.58
N PRO A 357 -3.46 -2.27 -15.73
CA PRO A 357 -4.32 -2.62 -14.60
C PRO A 357 -3.96 -3.94 -13.93
N LEU A 358 -3.46 -4.92 -14.70
CA LEU A 358 -3.01 -6.20 -14.16
C LEU A 358 -1.76 -6.05 -13.27
N GLU A 359 -0.75 -5.31 -13.73
CA GLU A 359 0.45 -5.03 -12.92
C GLU A 359 0.11 -4.19 -11.69
N GLY A 360 -0.77 -3.20 -11.83
CA GLY A 360 -1.30 -2.42 -10.71
C GLY A 360 -2.04 -3.29 -9.68
N LEU A 361 -2.84 -4.27 -10.12
CA LEU A 361 -3.55 -5.21 -9.25
C LEU A 361 -2.59 -6.12 -8.46
N VAL A 362 -1.61 -6.70 -9.15
CA VAL A 362 -0.58 -7.54 -8.52
C VAL A 362 0.20 -6.74 -7.47
N LEU A 363 0.64 -5.52 -7.83
CA LEU A 363 1.35 -4.63 -6.91
C LEU A 363 0.47 -4.24 -5.72
N ALA A 364 -0.82 -3.97 -5.91
CA ALA A 364 -1.75 -3.65 -4.81
C ALA A 364 -1.87 -4.80 -3.79
N ILE A 365 -2.01 -6.03 -4.27
CA ILE A 365 -2.06 -7.23 -3.42
C ILE A 365 -0.74 -7.40 -2.68
N GLN A 366 0.40 -7.21 -3.36
CA GLN A 366 1.73 -7.27 -2.76
C GLN A 366 1.92 -6.22 -1.66
N THR A 367 1.62 -4.95 -1.95
CA THR A 367 1.74 -3.85 -0.98
C THR A 367 0.84 -4.09 0.23
N MET A 368 -0.35 -4.67 0.03
CA MET A 368 -1.21 -5.09 1.14
C MET A 368 -0.59 -6.22 1.95
N GLY A 369 -0.02 -7.24 1.31
CA GLY A 369 0.69 -8.34 1.96
C GLY A 369 1.87 -7.85 2.81
N GLU A 370 2.72 -6.98 2.24
CA GLU A 370 3.84 -6.35 2.94
C GLU A 370 3.36 -5.49 4.13
N ASN A 371 2.27 -4.74 3.97
CA ASN A 371 1.68 -3.97 5.07
C ASN A 371 1.20 -4.89 6.20
N LEU A 372 0.47 -5.96 5.90
CA LEU A 372 -0.03 -6.91 6.91
C LEU A 372 1.08 -7.63 7.66
N GLU A 373 2.20 -7.91 6.98
CA GLU A 373 3.35 -8.57 7.61
C GLU A 373 4.12 -7.61 8.53
N LYS A 374 4.33 -6.37 8.10
CA LYS A 374 5.10 -5.37 8.87
C LYS A 374 4.27 -4.65 9.93
N TYR A 375 2.97 -4.48 9.68
CA TYR A 375 2.00 -3.75 10.51
C TYR A 375 0.69 -4.54 10.70
N PRO A 376 0.71 -5.69 11.38
CA PRO A 376 -0.48 -6.54 11.53
C PRO A 376 -1.66 -5.84 12.24
N ASN A 377 -1.38 -4.77 13.01
CA ASN A 377 -2.37 -4.02 13.77
C ASN A 377 -2.59 -2.58 13.27
N GLN A 378 -1.91 -2.15 12.21
CA GLN A 378 -2.00 -0.77 11.71
C GLN A 378 -1.98 -0.74 10.17
N LEU A 379 -3.17 -0.70 9.59
CA LEU A 379 -3.32 -0.60 8.15
C LEU A 379 -3.17 0.85 7.70
N LEU A 380 -2.23 1.08 6.79
CA LEU A 380 -1.97 2.43 6.28
C LEU A 380 -3.07 2.85 5.30
N ALA A 381 -3.65 4.03 5.50
CA ALA A 381 -4.68 4.61 4.64
C ALA A 381 -4.34 4.60 3.13
N PRO A 382 -3.11 4.97 2.71
CA PRO A 382 -2.73 4.89 1.29
C PRO A 382 -2.72 3.48 0.72
N VAL A 383 -2.31 2.47 1.50
CA VAL A 383 -2.29 1.07 1.06
C VAL A 383 -3.71 0.58 0.87
N LEU A 384 -4.58 0.83 1.85
CA LEU A 384 -6.00 0.51 1.75
C LEU A 384 -6.68 1.22 0.57
N GLY A 385 -6.36 2.51 0.37
CA GLY A 385 -6.83 3.28 -0.77
C GLY A 385 -6.42 2.64 -2.09
N SER A 386 -5.14 2.26 -2.23
CA SER A 386 -4.65 1.59 -3.44
C SER A 386 -5.31 0.23 -3.69
N LEU A 387 -5.57 -0.56 -2.65
CA LEU A 387 -6.27 -1.84 -2.75
C LEU A 387 -7.74 -1.64 -3.15
N LYS A 388 -8.41 -0.66 -2.56
CA LYS A 388 -9.78 -0.28 -2.92
C LYS A 388 -9.87 0.16 -4.38
N GLU A 389 -8.93 0.99 -4.85
CA GLU A 389 -8.88 1.38 -6.27
C GLU A 389 -8.54 0.19 -7.18
N ALA A 390 -7.64 -0.70 -6.75
CA ALA A 390 -7.34 -1.93 -7.48
C ALA A 390 -8.53 -2.89 -7.51
N MET A 391 -9.41 -2.87 -6.52
CA MET A 391 -10.69 -3.59 -6.59
C MET A 391 -11.63 -2.95 -7.63
N ASN A 392 -11.56 -1.64 -7.82
CA ASN A 392 -12.48 -0.92 -8.72
C ASN A 392 -12.00 -0.81 -10.18
N THR A 393 -10.71 -1.00 -10.47
CA THR A 393 -10.12 -0.63 -11.79
C THR A 393 -9.96 -1.78 -12.80
N PRO A 394 -9.35 -2.95 -12.47
CA PRO A 394 -9.16 -4.06 -13.40
C PRO A 394 -10.42 -4.92 -13.49
N THR A 395 -11.00 -5.00 -14.67
CA THR A 395 -12.18 -5.83 -14.94
C THR A 395 -11.80 -7.18 -15.52
N GLU A 396 -10.52 -7.39 -15.87
CA GLU A 396 -10.02 -8.63 -16.47
C GLU A 396 -9.96 -9.76 -15.43
N ALA A 397 -10.74 -10.80 -15.68
CA ALA A 397 -10.80 -12.02 -14.88
C ALA A 397 -9.85 -13.10 -15.41
N ASN A 398 -9.59 -13.13 -16.72
CA ASN A 398 -8.68 -14.11 -17.32
C ASN A 398 -8.13 -13.65 -18.68
N SER A 399 -6.95 -14.15 -19.04
CA SER A 399 -6.30 -13.93 -20.34
C SER A 399 -5.96 -15.28 -20.96
N LEU A 400 -6.57 -15.60 -22.10
CA LEU A 400 -6.36 -16.84 -22.83
C LEU A 400 -5.35 -16.58 -23.94
N ARG A 401 -4.25 -17.35 -23.91
CA ARG A 401 -3.15 -17.21 -24.86
C ARG A 401 -2.94 -18.54 -25.57
N GLY A 402 -2.86 -18.50 -26.89
CA GLY A 402 -2.61 -19.69 -27.72
C GLY A 402 -2.61 -19.39 -29.22
N HIS A 403 -3.29 -18.34 -29.67
CA HIS A 403 -3.21 -17.88 -31.05
C HIS A 403 -1.84 -17.24 -31.36
N GLU A 404 -1.34 -17.45 -32.56
CA GLU A 404 -0.06 -16.89 -33.04
C GLU A 404 -0.24 -15.50 -33.67
N GLN A 405 -1.47 -15.19 -34.11
CA GLN A 405 -1.85 -13.92 -34.71
C GLN A 405 -3.10 -13.32 -34.05
N GLU A 406 -3.59 -12.19 -34.58
CA GLU A 406 -4.69 -11.43 -34.00
C GLU A 406 -5.99 -12.24 -33.95
N VAL A 407 -6.75 -12.05 -32.88
CA VAL A 407 -8.06 -12.69 -32.72
C VAL A 407 -9.10 -11.77 -33.34
N ASN A 408 -9.77 -12.26 -34.39
CA ASN A 408 -10.74 -11.49 -35.16
C ASN A 408 -12.15 -11.62 -34.63
N CYS A 409 -12.51 -12.79 -34.10
CA CYS A 409 -13.86 -13.07 -33.60
C CYS A 409 -13.85 -13.92 -32.33
N VAL A 410 -14.84 -13.67 -31.46
CA VAL A 410 -15.08 -14.42 -30.23
C VAL A 410 -16.58 -14.61 -29.98
N ALA A 411 -16.97 -15.74 -29.39
CA ALA A 411 -18.34 -15.98 -28.96
C ALA A 411 -18.41 -16.85 -27.71
N PHE A 412 -19.46 -16.66 -26.91
CA PHE A 412 -19.83 -17.58 -25.85
C PHE A 412 -20.77 -18.68 -26.35
N SER A 413 -20.58 -19.88 -25.83
CA SER A 413 -21.60 -20.93 -25.90
C SER A 413 -22.88 -20.51 -25.16
N PRO A 414 -24.06 -20.97 -25.59
CA PRO A 414 -25.34 -20.63 -24.96
C PRO A 414 -25.49 -21.05 -23.48
N ASP A 415 -24.77 -22.09 -23.07
CA ASP A 415 -24.72 -22.51 -21.65
C ASP A 415 -23.65 -21.78 -20.84
N GLY A 416 -22.88 -20.91 -21.50
CA GLY A 416 -21.82 -20.08 -20.95
C GLY A 416 -20.52 -20.82 -20.65
N LYS A 417 -20.42 -22.15 -20.80
CA LYS A 417 -19.25 -22.91 -20.30
C LYS A 417 -18.02 -22.82 -21.18
N PHE A 418 -18.23 -22.58 -22.47
CA PHE A 418 -17.19 -22.50 -23.48
C PHE A 418 -17.16 -21.15 -24.17
N ILE A 419 -15.96 -20.78 -24.63
CA ILE A 419 -15.66 -19.63 -25.47
C ILE A 419 -15.03 -20.15 -26.75
N ALA A 420 -15.48 -19.68 -27.91
CA ALA A 420 -14.82 -19.93 -29.19
C ALA A 420 -14.10 -18.67 -29.66
N SER A 421 -12.94 -18.83 -30.28
CA SER A 421 -12.19 -17.74 -30.92
C SER A 421 -11.66 -18.15 -32.30
N GLY A 422 -11.67 -17.20 -33.24
CA GLY A 422 -11.10 -17.35 -34.58
C GLY A 422 -10.06 -16.25 -34.82
N SER A 423 -8.99 -16.61 -35.53
CA SER A 423 -7.77 -15.81 -35.63
C SER A 423 -7.25 -15.71 -37.06
N SER A 424 -6.40 -14.70 -37.31
CA SER A 424 -5.63 -14.55 -38.54
C SER A 424 -4.56 -15.64 -38.74
N ASP A 425 -4.33 -16.50 -37.76
CA ASP A 425 -3.48 -17.70 -37.90
C ASP A 425 -4.19 -18.88 -38.58
N SER A 426 -5.38 -18.65 -39.16
CA SER A 426 -6.24 -19.64 -39.82
C SER A 426 -6.83 -20.72 -38.89
N THR A 427 -6.73 -20.54 -37.57
CA THR A 427 -7.24 -21.52 -36.60
C THR A 427 -8.50 -21.04 -35.87
N VAL A 428 -9.30 -22.02 -35.42
CA VAL A 428 -10.35 -21.82 -34.43
C VAL A 428 -9.97 -22.53 -33.14
N CYS A 429 -10.16 -21.88 -32.00
CA CYS A 429 -9.94 -22.45 -30.68
C CYS A 429 -11.23 -22.49 -29.86
N LEU A 430 -11.43 -23.59 -29.15
CA LEU A 430 -12.48 -23.74 -28.15
C LEU A 430 -11.83 -23.77 -26.76
N TRP A 431 -12.26 -22.87 -25.89
CA TRP A 431 -11.77 -22.69 -24.53
C TRP A 431 -12.88 -23.03 -23.55
N ASN A 432 -12.53 -23.59 -22.40
CA ASN A 432 -13.44 -23.53 -21.26
C ASN A 432 -13.37 -22.16 -20.57
N ILE A 433 -14.34 -21.84 -19.72
CA ILE A 433 -14.36 -20.58 -18.93
C ILE A 433 -13.08 -20.34 -18.11
N ILE A 434 -12.38 -21.41 -17.71
CA ILE A 434 -11.15 -21.36 -16.89
C ILE A 434 -9.93 -21.03 -17.76
N GLY A 435 -10.07 -21.09 -19.09
CA GLY A 435 -9.04 -20.72 -20.06
C GLY A 435 -8.20 -21.86 -20.60
N ASN A 436 -8.54 -23.11 -20.28
CA ASN A 436 -7.88 -24.25 -20.89
C ASN A 436 -8.52 -24.54 -22.26
N PRO A 437 -7.71 -24.73 -23.33
CA PRO A 437 -8.23 -25.21 -24.59
C PRO A 437 -8.81 -26.61 -24.41
N THR A 438 -10.01 -26.85 -24.94
CA THR A 438 -10.72 -28.13 -24.79
C THR A 438 -10.25 -29.17 -25.81
N ALA A 439 -9.61 -28.73 -26.92
CA ALA A 439 -9.05 -29.56 -27.97
C ALA A 439 -7.84 -28.87 -28.64
N GLN A 440 -7.11 -29.61 -29.50
CA GLN A 440 -6.06 -29.08 -30.39
C GLN A 440 -6.69 -28.08 -31.39
N PHE A 441 -5.94 -27.08 -31.87
CA PHE A 441 -6.40 -26.08 -32.84
C PHE A 441 -7.23 -26.71 -33.97
N LEU A 442 -8.42 -26.15 -34.25
CA LEU A 442 -9.29 -26.65 -35.30
C LEU A 442 -8.75 -26.18 -36.66
N LEU A 443 -8.23 -27.13 -37.44
CA LEU A 443 -7.59 -26.89 -38.74
C LEU A 443 -8.56 -27.25 -39.86
N GLY A 444 -9.19 -26.25 -40.47
CA GLY A 444 -10.11 -26.44 -41.61
C GLY A 444 -10.20 -25.25 -42.56
N HIS A 445 -9.58 -24.12 -42.22
CA HIS A 445 -9.46 -22.95 -43.08
C HIS A 445 -8.02 -22.78 -43.56
N GLU A 446 -7.84 -22.29 -44.77
CA GLU A 446 -6.51 -21.97 -45.32
C GLU A 446 -6.10 -20.51 -45.06
N GLN A 447 -7.09 -19.65 -44.80
CA GLN A 447 -6.91 -18.22 -44.53
C GLN A 447 -7.58 -17.80 -43.22
N GLU A 448 -7.42 -16.52 -42.88
CA GLU A 448 -7.88 -15.89 -41.63
C GLU A 448 -9.36 -16.13 -41.34
N VAL A 449 -9.67 -16.53 -40.10
CA VAL A 449 -11.04 -16.74 -39.65
C VAL A 449 -11.61 -15.42 -39.15
N ASN A 450 -12.62 -14.88 -39.83
CA ASN A 450 -13.19 -13.56 -39.53
C ASN A 450 -14.40 -13.60 -38.60
N CYS A 451 -15.18 -14.67 -38.64
CA CYS A 451 -16.41 -14.76 -37.87
C CYS A 451 -16.70 -16.18 -37.41
N LEU A 452 -17.43 -16.27 -36.30
CA LEU A 452 -17.91 -17.53 -35.75
C LEU A 452 -19.19 -17.32 -34.94
N ALA A 453 -19.99 -18.36 -34.82
CA ALA A 453 -21.20 -18.35 -33.99
C ALA A 453 -21.51 -19.75 -33.47
N PHE A 454 -21.97 -19.85 -32.23
CA PHE A 454 -22.56 -21.09 -31.72
C PHE A 454 -24.00 -21.23 -32.15
N ASN A 455 -24.42 -22.46 -32.39
CA ASN A 455 -25.84 -22.74 -32.57
C ASN A 455 -26.60 -22.58 -31.23
N PRO A 456 -27.93 -22.36 -31.24
CA PRO A 456 -28.67 -22.01 -30.03
C PRO A 456 -28.70 -23.10 -28.94
N ASP A 457 -28.55 -24.37 -29.31
CA ASP A 457 -28.48 -25.48 -28.34
C ASP A 457 -27.04 -25.77 -27.84
N GLY A 458 -26.06 -25.03 -28.38
CA GLY A 458 -24.67 -25.06 -27.97
C GLY A 458 -23.87 -26.28 -28.41
N LYS A 459 -24.41 -27.16 -29.27
CA LYS A 459 -23.73 -28.39 -29.70
C LYS A 459 -22.79 -28.19 -30.89
N PHE A 460 -22.99 -27.14 -31.68
CA PHE A 460 -22.28 -26.90 -32.93
C PHE A 460 -21.76 -25.48 -33.00
N LEU A 461 -20.66 -25.30 -33.72
CA LEU A 461 -20.01 -24.03 -33.98
C LEU A 461 -19.86 -23.87 -35.50
N VAL A 462 -20.22 -22.71 -36.04
CA VAL A 462 -19.89 -22.36 -37.44
C VAL A 462 -18.77 -21.32 -37.45
N SER A 463 -17.84 -21.44 -38.39
CA SER A 463 -16.80 -20.44 -38.65
C SER A 463 -16.79 -20.05 -40.13
N GLY A 464 -16.49 -18.78 -40.41
CA GLY A 464 -16.32 -18.24 -41.76
C GLY A 464 -14.96 -17.55 -41.92
N SER A 465 -14.32 -17.73 -43.07
CA SER A 465 -12.97 -17.25 -43.36
C SER A 465 -12.89 -16.41 -44.65
N ILE A 466 -11.77 -15.70 -44.81
CA ILE A 466 -11.41 -14.95 -46.02
C ILE A 466 -11.30 -15.88 -47.24
N ASP A 467 -11.09 -17.18 -47.04
CA ASP A 467 -11.09 -18.19 -48.11
C ASP A 467 -12.46 -18.38 -48.80
N GLY A 468 -13.53 -17.74 -48.31
CA GLY A 468 -14.88 -17.85 -48.86
C GLY A 468 -15.65 -19.09 -48.38
N ILE A 469 -15.12 -19.79 -47.37
CA ILE A 469 -15.61 -21.09 -46.90
C ILE A 469 -16.25 -20.94 -45.51
N LEU A 470 -17.37 -21.66 -45.30
CA LEU A 470 -17.96 -21.92 -43.98
C LEU A 470 -17.63 -23.33 -43.52
N CYS A 471 -17.18 -23.47 -42.28
CA CYS A 471 -16.96 -24.77 -41.65
C CYS A 471 -17.92 -24.95 -40.47
N LEU A 472 -18.54 -26.13 -40.38
CA LEU A 472 -19.42 -26.51 -39.27
C LEU A 472 -18.74 -27.58 -38.40
N TRP A 473 -18.59 -27.28 -37.11
CA TRP A 473 -17.81 -28.05 -36.15
C TRP A 473 -18.68 -28.61 -35.03
N ASP A 474 -18.33 -29.78 -34.52
CA ASP A 474 -18.78 -30.25 -33.20
C ASP A 474 -17.90 -29.65 -32.09
N LEU A 475 -18.32 -29.77 -30.82
CA LEU A 475 -17.54 -29.29 -29.68
C LEU A 475 -16.27 -30.12 -29.41
N GLN A 476 -16.11 -31.28 -30.05
CA GLN A 476 -14.90 -32.09 -30.00
C GLN A 476 -13.85 -31.64 -31.03
N GLY A 477 -14.23 -30.75 -31.95
CA GLY A 477 -13.34 -30.18 -32.96
C GLY A 477 -13.38 -30.88 -34.32
N ASN A 478 -14.35 -31.75 -34.57
CA ASN A 478 -14.49 -32.42 -35.87
C ASN A 478 -15.41 -31.61 -36.78
N LEU A 479 -15.08 -31.59 -38.08
CA LEU A 479 -16.00 -31.11 -39.11
C LEU A 479 -17.19 -32.07 -39.22
N ILE A 480 -18.40 -31.52 -39.12
CA ILE A 480 -19.66 -32.27 -39.21
C ILE A 480 -20.03 -32.52 -40.67
N THR A 481 -19.75 -31.56 -41.53
CA THR A 481 -20.02 -31.58 -42.96
C THR A 481 -18.77 -31.21 -43.74
N GLN A 482 -18.79 -31.44 -45.05
CA GLN A 482 -17.81 -30.81 -45.94
C GLN A 482 -17.90 -29.27 -45.81
N PRO A 483 -16.80 -28.53 -45.96
CA PRO A 483 -16.83 -27.07 -45.92
C PRO A 483 -17.73 -26.49 -47.02
N TRP A 484 -18.50 -25.44 -46.70
CA TRP A 484 -19.51 -24.86 -47.61
C TRP A 484 -18.93 -23.67 -48.36
N GLN A 485 -19.07 -23.68 -49.68
CA GLN A 485 -18.61 -22.61 -50.55
C GLN A 485 -19.82 -21.94 -51.22
N GLY A 486 -19.95 -20.62 -51.07
CA GLY A 486 -20.96 -19.86 -51.80
C GLY A 486 -20.82 -18.35 -51.78
N HIS A 487 -19.76 -17.81 -51.17
CA HIS A 487 -19.32 -16.44 -51.41
C HIS A 487 -18.18 -16.45 -52.43
N GLU A 488 -18.15 -15.46 -53.33
CA GLU A 488 -17.08 -15.31 -54.34
C GLU A 488 -15.82 -14.66 -53.73
N GLU A 489 -16.00 -13.92 -52.65
CA GLU A 489 -14.94 -13.30 -51.84
C GLU A 489 -15.05 -13.74 -50.37
N GLY A 490 -14.17 -13.22 -49.52
CA GLY A 490 -14.09 -13.60 -48.11
C GLY A 490 -15.37 -13.32 -47.31
N ILE A 491 -15.64 -14.20 -46.34
CA ILE A 491 -16.77 -14.10 -45.42
C ILE A 491 -16.40 -13.18 -44.26
N ILE A 492 -17.33 -12.29 -43.87
CA ILE A 492 -17.10 -11.27 -42.85
C ILE A 492 -17.90 -11.55 -41.57
N SER A 493 -19.15 -12.00 -41.68
CA SER A 493 -20.00 -12.24 -40.53
C SER A 493 -20.96 -13.42 -40.75
N VAL A 494 -21.29 -14.11 -39.66
CA VAL A 494 -22.17 -15.28 -39.67
C VAL A 494 -23.05 -15.27 -38.41
N ALA A 495 -24.30 -15.71 -38.54
CA ALA A 495 -25.22 -15.82 -37.40
C ALA A 495 -26.15 -17.03 -37.54
N PHE A 496 -26.59 -17.58 -36.40
CA PHE A 496 -27.61 -18.62 -36.31
C PHE A 496 -28.99 -18.04 -36.04
N SER A 497 -30.04 -18.67 -36.58
CA SER A 497 -31.42 -18.42 -36.18
C SER A 497 -31.68 -18.94 -34.75
N SER A 498 -32.43 -18.21 -33.92
CA SER A 498 -32.92 -18.68 -32.62
C SER A 498 -33.92 -19.84 -32.73
N ASN A 499 -33.97 -20.71 -31.72
CA ASN A 499 -34.99 -21.75 -31.56
C ASN A 499 -36.32 -21.13 -31.07
N SER A 500 -37.02 -20.39 -31.93
CA SER A 500 -38.31 -19.78 -31.58
C SER A 500 -39.53 -20.54 -32.11
N ASP A 501 -39.32 -21.66 -32.81
CA ASP A 501 -40.39 -22.62 -33.06
C ASP A 501 -40.38 -23.65 -31.93
N GLY A 502 -41.43 -23.66 -31.11
CA GLY A 502 -41.70 -24.68 -30.08
C GLY A 502 -41.96 -26.10 -30.64
N CYS A 503 -41.25 -26.48 -31.70
CA CYS A 503 -41.32 -27.76 -32.35
C CYS A 503 -39.96 -28.45 -32.24
N ALA A 504 -39.98 -29.68 -31.72
CA ALA A 504 -38.83 -30.56 -31.53
C ALA A 504 -38.23 -31.06 -32.85
N ASN A 505 -37.81 -30.14 -33.75
CA ASN A 505 -37.20 -30.50 -35.01
C ASN A 505 -35.88 -29.72 -35.23
N PRO A 506 -34.71 -30.38 -35.07
CA PRO A 506 -33.39 -29.80 -35.31
C PRO A 506 -33.16 -29.30 -36.75
N SER A 507 -34.05 -29.63 -37.69
CA SER A 507 -33.97 -29.26 -39.11
C SER A 507 -34.46 -27.83 -39.44
N GLY A 508 -34.92 -27.07 -38.45
CA GLY A 508 -35.38 -25.68 -38.63
C GLY A 508 -34.32 -24.60 -38.40
N VAL A 509 -33.13 -24.97 -37.90
CA VAL A 509 -32.04 -24.01 -37.63
C VAL A 509 -31.42 -23.57 -38.94
N ARG A 510 -31.37 -22.26 -39.16
CA ARG A 510 -30.79 -21.61 -40.34
C ARG A 510 -29.53 -20.85 -39.96
N ILE A 511 -28.62 -20.74 -40.91
CA ILE A 511 -27.40 -19.94 -40.80
C ILE A 511 -27.47 -18.84 -41.85
N VAL A 512 -27.11 -17.62 -41.48
CA VAL A 512 -26.92 -16.52 -42.44
C VAL A 512 -25.45 -16.15 -42.46
N SER A 513 -24.89 -15.93 -43.65
CA SER A 513 -23.53 -15.43 -43.85
C SER A 513 -23.53 -14.24 -44.78
N VAL A 514 -22.51 -13.39 -44.62
CA VAL A 514 -22.29 -12.21 -45.46
C VAL A 514 -20.82 -12.08 -45.85
N GLY A 515 -20.56 -11.56 -47.04
CA GLY A 515 -19.22 -11.48 -47.63
C GLY A 515 -18.85 -10.12 -48.23
N PHE A 516 -17.56 -9.98 -48.58
CA PHE A 516 -17.04 -8.81 -49.31
C PHE A 516 -17.66 -8.64 -50.70
N ASP A 517 -18.21 -9.72 -51.27
CA ASP A 517 -18.94 -9.74 -52.54
C ASP A 517 -20.29 -8.99 -52.52
N GLY A 518 -20.70 -8.45 -51.36
CA GLY A 518 -21.92 -7.66 -51.21
C GLY A 518 -23.18 -8.51 -51.05
N THR A 519 -23.04 -9.82 -50.83
CA THR A 519 -24.17 -10.76 -50.78
C THR A 519 -24.51 -11.21 -49.36
N VAL A 520 -25.80 -11.54 -49.15
CA VAL A 520 -26.30 -12.21 -47.95
C VAL A 520 -26.81 -13.59 -48.35
N CYS A 521 -26.24 -14.64 -47.76
CA CYS A 521 -26.57 -16.03 -48.07
C CYS A 521 -27.25 -16.71 -46.87
N LEU A 522 -28.29 -17.51 -47.14
CA LEU A 522 -29.05 -18.25 -46.13
C LEU A 522 -28.89 -19.75 -46.34
N TRP A 523 -28.54 -20.49 -45.30
CA TRP A 523 -28.13 -21.89 -45.33
C TRP A 523 -28.92 -22.76 -44.36
N ASP A 524 -29.07 -24.05 -44.68
CA ASP A 524 -29.48 -25.08 -43.74
C ASP A 524 -28.26 -25.68 -43.00
N LEU A 525 -28.50 -26.53 -41.99
CA LEU A 525 -27.44 -27.21 -41.24
C LEU A 525 -26.63 -28.24 -42.06
N GLN A 526 -27.08 -28.60 -43.26
CA GLN A 526 -26.36 -29.52 -44.14
C GLN A 526 -25.43 -28.78 -45.12
N GLY A 527 -25.50 -27.45 -45.16
CA GLY A 527 -24.72 -26.60 -46.06
C GLY A 527 -25.39 -26.29 -47.39
N ASN A 528 -26.68 -26.59 -47.53
CA ASN A 528 -27.42 -26.21 -48.73
C ASN A 528 -27.89 -24.76 -48.61
N ALA A 529 -27.68 -23.98 -49.66
CA ALA A 529 -28.28 -22.65 -49.77
C ALA A 529 -29.81 -22.76 -49.88
N ILE A 530 -30.53 -22.13 -48.96
CA ILE A 530 -32.01 -22.11 -48.88
C ILE A 530 -32.58 -21.17 -49.94
N THR A 531 -31.88 -20.08 -50.23
CA THR A 531 -32.27 -19.06 -51.22
C THR A 531 -31.08 -18.70 -52.11
N GLN A 532 -31.36 -18.02 -53.23
CA GLN A 532 -30.31 -17.33 -53.97
C GLN A 532 -29.67 -16.23 -53.10
N PRO A 533 -28.37 -15.89 -53.29
CA PRO A 533 -27.71 -14.81 -52.56
C PRO A 533 -28.45 -13.48 -52.74
N TRP A 534 -28.78 -12.81 -51.63
CA TRP A 534 -29.49 -11.53 -51.68
C TRP A 534 -28.50 -10.40 -51.97
N ARG A 535 -28.87 -9.51 -52.89
CA ARG A 535 -28.06 -8.36 -53.31
C ARG A 535 -28.84 -7.07 -53.04
N GLY A 536 -28.30 -6.21 -52.18
CA GLY A 536 -28.88 -4.90 -51.87
C GLY A 536 -27.87 -3.86 -51.39
N HIS A 537 -26.72 -4.29 -50.89
CA HIS A 537 -25.59 -3.41 -50.61
C HIS A 537 -24.76 -3.14 -51.89
N LYS A 538 -24.19 -1.94 -52.01
CA LYS A 538 -23.35 -1.52 -53.14
C LYS A 538 -21.88 -1.88 -52.97
N GLU A 539 -21.47 -2.13 -51.74
CA GLU A 539 -20.13 -2.61 -51.35
C GLU A 539 -20.31 -3.85 -50.43
N GLY A 540 -19.19 -4.42 -49.96
CA GLY A 540 -19.20 -5.59 -49.07
C GLY A 540 -20.03 -5.41 -47.79
N VAL A 541 -20.56 -6.51 -47.27
CA VAL A 541 -21.46 -6.54 -46.11
C VAL A 541 -20.69 -6.98 -44.86
N ILE A 542 -20.65 -6.11 -43.86
CA ILE A 542 -19.71 -6.16 -42.73
C ILE A 542 -20.27 -6.95 -41.54
N SER A 543 -21.57 -6.87 -41.31
CA SER A 543 -22.19 -7.49 -40.13
C SER A 543 -23.60 -7.96 -40.46
N VAL A 544 -23.99 -9.10 -39.87
CA VAL A 544 -25.32 -9.67 -40.01
C VAL A 544 -25.83 -10.19 -38.66
N ALA A 545 -27.12 -10.05 -38.40
CA ALA A 545 -27.75 -10.67 -37.24
C ALA A 545 -29.20 -11.08 -37.53
N PHE A 546 -29.61 -12.22 -36.98
CA PHE A 546 -31.02 -12.57 -36.90
C PHE A 546 -31.71 -11.71 -35.85
N SER A 547 -32.98 -11.41 -36.10
CA SER A 547 -33.89 -10.95 -35.05
C SER A 547 -34.12 -12.05 -34.00
N PRO A 548 -34.45 -11.71 -32.75
CA PRO A 548 -34.63 -12.68 -31.66
C PRO A 548 -35.66 -13.79 -31.95
N ASN A 549 -36.64 -13.56 -32.82
CA ASN A 549 -37.67 -14.53 -33.21
C ASN A 549 -37.38 -15.18 -34.59
N SER A 550 -36.18 -14.99 -35.14
CA SER A 550 -35.74 -15.58 -36.41
C SER A 550 -36.59 -15.25 -37.64
N ASP A 551 -37.42 -14.21 -37.61
CA ASP A 551 -38.37 -13.86 -38.67
C ASP A 551 -37.87 -12.72 -39.59
N GLY A 552 -36.76 -12.08 -39.23
CA GLY A 552 -36.06 -11.09 -40.06
C GLY A 552 -34.56 -11.04 -39.77
N ILE A 553 -33.81 -10.44 -40.70
CA ILE A 553 -32.35 -10.35 -40.70
C ILE A 553 -31.94 -8.88 -40.88
N ILE A 554 -30.95 -8.42 -40.13
CA ILE A 554 -30.31 -7.12 -40.39
C ILE A 554 -28.94 -7.34 -41.01
N SER A 555 -28.59 -6.51 -41.98
CA SER A 555 -27.23 -6.44 -42.51
C SER A 555 -26.74 -5.00 -42.60
N VAL A 556 -25.43 -4.83 -42.47
CA VAL A 556 -24.75 -3.53 -42.52
C VAL A 556 -23.64 -3.58 -43.56
N GLY A 557 -23.57 -2.61 -44.46
CA GLY A 557 -22.60 -2.57 -45.56
C GLY A 557 -21.53 -1.48 -45.43
N PHE A 558 -20.40 -1.65 -46.13
CA PHE A 558 -19.35 -0.62 -46.28
C PHE A 558 -19.85 0.67 -46.96
N ASP A 559 -20.97 0.57 -47.69
CA ASP A 559 -21.70 1.69 -48.26
C ASP A 559 -22.41 2.59 -47.22
N GLY A 560 -22.30 2.25 -45.92
CA GLY A 560 -22.87 3.01 -44.81
C GLY A 560 -24.38 2.83 -44.67
N THR A 561 -24.95 1.79 -45.30
CA THR A 561 -26.37 1.45 -45.19
C THR A 561 -26.61 0.33 -44.19
N VAL A 562 -27.78 0.39 -43.55
CA VAL A 562 -28.35 -0.71 -42.77
C VAL A 562 -29.59 -1.20 -43.51
N CYS A 563 -29.63 -2.49 -43.83
CA CYS A 563 -30.74 -3.13 -44.53
C CYS A 563 -31.44 -4.12 -43.59
N LEU A 564 -32.77 -4.15 -43.64
CA LEU A 564 -33.58 -5.12 -42.92
C LEU A 564 -34.29 -6.02 -43.93
N TRP A 565 -34.14 -7.33 -43.77
CA TRP A 565 -34.59 -8.36 -44.70
C TRP A 565 -35.62 -9.28 -44.05
N ASP A 566 -36.57 -9.77 -44.83
CA ASP A 566 -37.33 -10.97 -44.47
C ASP A 566 -36.53 -12.23 -44.84
N LEU A 567 -37.03 -13.41 -44.43
CA LEU A 567 -36.37 -14.69 -44.73
C LEU A 567 -36.43 -15.10 -46.22
N GLN A 568 -37.11 -14.33 -47.06
CA GLN A 568 -37.21 -14.54 -48.50
C GLN A 568 -36.25 -13.63 -49.28
N GLY A 569 -35.57 -12.71 -48.60
CA GLY A 569 -34.63 -11.75 -49.19
C GLY A 569 -35.26 -10.45 -49.66
N ASN A 570 -36.49 -10.14 -49.25
CA ASN A 570 -37.10 -8.85 -49.51
C ASN A 570 -36.71 -7.84 -48.43
N THR A 571 -36.42 -6.61 -48.83
CA THR A 571 -36.16 -5.53 -47.87
C THR A 571 -37.47 -5.09 -47.20
N ILE A 572 -37.51 -5.20 -45.88
CA ILE A 572 -38.67 -4.83 -45.04
C ILE A 572 -38.79 -3.30 -44.91
N ALA A 573 -37.68 -2.58 -45.08
CA ALA A 573 -37.61 -1.12 -45.03
C ALA A 573 -36.59 -0.56 -46.04
N GLN A 574 -36.71 0.73 -46.36
CA GLN A 574 -35.72 1.46 -47.16
C GLN A 574 -34.38 1.52 -46.40
N PRO A 575 -33.23 1.25 -47.04
CA PRO A 575 -31.93 1.42 -46.41
C PRO A 575 -31.73 2.86 -45.93
N TRP A 576 -31.25 3.05 -44.70
CA TRP A 576 -31.04 4.38 -44.13
C TRP A 576 -29.56 4.73 -43.93
N HIS A 577 -29.22 6.00 -44.19
CA HIS A 577 -27.88 6.59 -44.05
C HIS A 577 -27.87 7.64 -42.95
N LYS A 578 -27.07 7.49 -41.88
CA LYS A 578 -27.01 8.50 -40.80
C LYS A 578 -25.67 8.64 -40.05
N HIS A 579 -24.69 7.76 -40.24
CA HIS A 579 -23.33 8.00 -39.73
C HIS A 579 -22.55 8.92 -40.67
N GLU A 580 -21.61 9.70 -40.13
CA GLU A 580 -20.75 10.59 -40.95
C GLU A 580 -19.64 9.82 -41.67
N ALA A 581 -19.37 8.59 -41.22
CA ALA A 581 -18.41 7.66 -41.76
C ALA A 581 -18.99 6.23 -41.87
N LYS A 582 -18.15 5.27 -42.26
CA LYS A 582 -18.52 3.86 -42.47
C LYS A 582 -18.95 3.21 -41.14
N ILE A 583 -20.04 2.46 -41.17
CA ILE A 583 -20.50 1.65 -40.03
C ILE A 583 -19.68 0.36 -40.01
N ILE A 584 -19.16 -0.05 -38.86
CA ILE A 584 -18.29 -1.24 -38.75
C ILE A 584 -19.03 -2.41 -38.11
N CYS A 585 -19.95 -2.15 -37.19
CA CYS A 585 -20.66 -3.21 -36.48
C CYS A 585 -22.07 -2.78 -36.07
N ALA A 586 -22.99 -3.74 -35.91
CA ALA A 586 -24.30 -3.51 -35.34
C ALA A 586 -24.84 -4.73 -34.58
N ALA A 587 -25.74 -4.49 -33.62
CA ALA A 587 -26.41 -5.53 -32.85
C ALA A 587 -27.86 -5.15 -32.50
N PHE A 588 -28.73 -6.15 -32.38
CA PHE A 588 -30.11 -5.98 -31.91
C PHE A 588 -30.21 -6.01 -30.38
N SER A 589 -31.16 -5.24 -29.84
CA SER A 589 -31.59 -5.45 -28.46
C SER A 589 -32.34 -6.78 -28.31
N PRO A 590 -32.28 -7.43 -27.14
CA PRO A 590 -33.00 -8.69 -26.89
C PRO A 590 -34.52 -8.60 -27.12
N ASP A 591 -35.11 -7.41 -26.98
CA ASP A 591 -36.54 -7.15 -27.17
C ASP A 591 -36.92 -6.71 -28.59
N ARG A 592 -35.96 -6.66 -29.53
CA ARG A 592 -36.12 -6.26 -30.94
C ARG A 592 -36.63 -4.82 -31.15
N LYS A 593 -36.58 -3.95 -30.14
CA LYS A 593 -37.03 -2.56 -30.31
C LYS A 593 -35.93 -1.64 -30.76
N LEU A 594 -34.69 -1.99 -30.45
CA LEU A 594 -33.53 -1.12 -30.58
C LEU A 594 -32.42 -1.82 -31.37
N ILE A 595 -31.61 -1.00 -32.04
CA ILE A 595 -30.40 -1.40 -32.72
C ILE A 595 -29.27 -0.51 -32.20
N VAL A 596 -28.11 -1.07 -31.95
CA VAL A 596 -26.89 -0.32 -31.65
C VAL A 596 -25.89 -0.49 -32.79
N SER A 597 -25.14 0.55 -33.11
CA SER A 597 -24.10 0.52 -34.14
C SER A 597 -22.83 1.23 -33.70
N GLY A 598 -21.67 0.69 -34.09
CA GLY A 598 -20.36 1.34 -34.00
C GLY A 598 -19.82 1.75 -35.37
N SER A 599 -19.09 2.86 -35.43
CA SER A 599 -18.67 3.51 -36.69
C SER A 599 -17.18 3.89 -36.68
N SER A 600 -16.62 4.11 -37.88
CA SER A 600 -15.29 4.68 -38.07
C SER A 600 -15.19 6.14 -37.60
N ASP A 601 -16.31 6.82 -37.34
CA ASP A 601 -16.34 8.18 -36.76
C ASP A 601 -16.10 8.23 -35.24
N SER A 602 -15.71 7.09 -34.64
CA SER A 602 -15.44 6.94 -33.21
C SER A 602 -16.68 7.07 -32.31
N THR A 603 -17.90 6.97 -32.88
CA THR A 603 -19.16 7.05 -32.11
C THR A 603 -19.91 5.72 -32.03
N VAL A 604 -20.64 5.57 -30.92
CA VAL A 604 -21.70 4.55 -30.77
C VAL A 604 -23.05 5.25 -30.91
N ARG A 605 -24.00 4.64 -31.62
CA ARG A 605 -25.35 5.18 -31.80
C ARG A 605 -26.42 4.14 -31.55
N LEU A 606 -27.54 4.60 -31.00
CA LEU A 606 -28.74 3.81 -30.74
C LEU A 606 -29.84 4.23 -31.72
N TRP A 607 -30.60 3.25 -32.21
CA TRP A 607 -31.65 3.42 -33.20
C TRP A 607 -32.92 2.67 -32.79
N ASP A 608 -34.08 3.15 -33.23
CA ASP A 608 -35.28 2.33 -33.27
C ASP A 608 -35.24 1.36 -34.48
N ILE A 609 -36.15 0.38 -34.50
CA ILE A 609 -36.25 -0.58 -35.60
C ILE A 609 -36.67 0.04 -36.95
N GLN A 610 -37.14 1.29 -36.95
CA GLN A 610 -37.50 2.03 -38.17
C GLN A 610 -36.32 2.84 -38.74
N GLY A 611 -35.15 2.81 -38.08
CA GLY A 611 -33.95 3.53 -38.53
C GLY A 611 -33.85 4.97 -38.06
N ASN A 612 -34.61 5.36 -37.02
CA ASN A 612 -34.51 6.69 -36.41
C ASN A 612 -33.48 6.68 -35.26
N PRO A 613 -32.56 7.65 -35.19
CA PRO A 613 -31.61 7.75 -34.09
C PRO A 613 -32.34 8.12 -32.80
N ILE A 614 -31.95 7.47 -31.71
CA ILE A 614 -32.45 7.73 -30.37
C ILE A 614 -31.36 8.47 -29.60
N GLY A 615 -31.56 9.76 -29.37
CA GLY A 615 -30.60 10.61 -28.66
C GLY A 615 -29.42 11.07 -29.53
N GLN A 616 -28.40 11.62 -28.85
CA GLN A 616 -27.17 12.10 -29.48
C GLN A 616 -26.16 10.96 -29.68
N PRO A 617 -25.21 11.07 -30.62
CA PRO A 617 -24.10 10.13 -30.75
C PRO A 617 -23.28 10.04 -29.46
N TRP A 618 -22.89 8.83 -29.08
CA TRP A 618 -22.13 8.60 -27.85
C TRP A 618 -20.65 8.74 -28.16
N HIS A 619 -20.04 9.78 -27.60
CA HIS A 619 -18.63 10.07 -27.73
C HIS A 619 -17.85 9.48 -26.57
N GLY A 620 -16.68 8.93 -26.86
CA GLY A 620 -15.76 8.46 -25.85
C GLY A 620 -14.54 7.75 -26.44
N HIS A 621 -14.72 6.95 -27.48
CA HIS A 621 -13.60 6.31 -28.17
C HIS A 621 -12.74 7.34 -28.92
N GLU A 622 -11.43 7.12 -28.92
CA GLU A 622 -10.45 7.97 -29.64
C GLU A 622 -10.11 7.43 -31.04
N GLY A 623 -10.71 6.30 -31.42
CA GLY A 623 -10.56 5.66 -32.73
C GLY A 623 -11.82 4.88 -33.12
N HIS A 624 -11.75 4.13 -34.22
CA HIS A 624 -12.89 3.41 -34.76
C HIS A 624 -13.51 2.43 -33.76
N VAL A 625 -14.83 2.32 -33.77
CA VAL A 625 -15.56 1.33 -32.94
C VAL A 625 -15.75 0.06 -33.75
N ASN A 626 -14.94 -0.96 -33.48
CA ASN A 626 -14.87 -2.19 -34.25
C ASN A 626 -16.00 -3.17 -33.90
N CYS A 627 -16.46 -3.19 -32.65
CA CYS A 627 -17.50 -4.12 -32.21
C CYS A 627 -18.42 -3.51 -31.14
N VAL A 628 -19.68 -3.96 -31.13
CA VAL A 628 -20.71 -3.57 -30.15
C VAL A 628 -21.59 -4.77 -29.80
N ALA A 629 -22.09 -4.83 -28.55
CA ALA A 629 -23.05 -5.85 -28.14
C ALA A 629 -24.00 -5.34 -27.05
N PHE A 630 -25.23 -5.88 -27.02
CA PHE A 630 -26.19 -5.67 -25.93
C PHE A 630 -26.02 -6.70 -24.82
N SER A 631 -26.27 -6.29 -23.57
CA SER A 631 -26.43 -7.23 -22.48
C SER A 631 -27.68 -8.09 -22.66
N PRO A 632 -27.72 -9.34 -22.13
CA PRO A 632 -28.89 -10.21 -22.25
C PRO A 632 -30.18 -9.62 -21.69
N ASP A 633 -30.08 -8.71 -20.70
CA ASP A 633 -31.23 -7.99 -20.12
C ASP A 633 -31.58 -6.68 -20.85
N GLY A 634 -30.83 -6.31 -21.88
CA GLY A 634 -31.03 -5.12 -22.72
C GLY A 634 -30.74 -3.77 -22.05
N LYS A 635 -30.20 -3.75 -20.83
CA LYS A 635 -29.96 -2.50 -20.08
C LYS A 635 -28.63 -1.82 -20.38
N PHE A 636 -27.66 -2.61 -20.84
CA PHE A 636 -26.29 -2.16 -21.07
C PHE A 636 -25.83 -2.49 -22.48
N ILE A 637 -24.88 -1.69 -22.95
CA ILE A 637 -24.21 -1.87 -24.23
C ILE A 637 -22.71 -1.84 -23.97
N ILE A 638 -21.97 -2.72 -24.63
CA ILE A 638 -20.50 -2.67 -24.67
C ILE A 638 -20.02 -2.29 -26.06
N SER A 639 -18.91 -1.56 -26.11
CA SER A 639 -18.20 -1.24 -27.36
C SER A 639 -16.70 -1.45 -27.21
N GLY A 640 -16.04 -1.89 -28.29
CA GLY A 640 -14.60 -2.07 -28.38
C GLY A 640 -14.06 -1.34 -29.61
N GLY A 641 -12.85 -0.78 -29.51
CA GLY A 641 -12.32 0.06 -30.58
C GLY A 641 -10.82 -0.06 -30.85
N CYS A 642 -10.37 0.62 -31.91
CA CYS A 642 -8.95 0.73 -32.28
C CYS A 642 -8.10 1.45 -31.24
N ASP A 643 -8.75 2.23 -30.36
CA ASP A 643 -8.11 2.89 -29.21
C ASP A 643 -7.72 1.93 -28.08
N ARG A 644 -7.90 0.62 -28.30
CA ARG A 644 -7.52 -0.49 -27.40
C ARG A 644 -8.36 -0.52 -26.12
N THR A 645 -9.50 0.16 -26.12
CA THR A 645 -10.40 0.22 -24.96
C THR A 645 -11.70 -0.52 -25.20
N ILE A 646 -12.27 -1.02 -24.10
CA ILE A 646 -13.66 -1.49 -24.04
C ILE A 646 -14.43 -0.51 -23.18
N ARG A 647 -15.64 -0.13 -23.59
CA ARG A 647 -16.49 0.80 -22.84
C ARG A 647 -17.84 0.18 -22.57
N LEU A 648 -18.35 0.43 -21.37
CA LEU A 648 -19.68 0.02 -20.93
C LEU A 648 -20.58 1.26 -20.86
N TRP A 649 -21.71 1.19 -21.56
CA TRP A 649 -22.70 2.25 -21.67
C TRP A 649 -24.02 1.76 -21.08
N ASN A 650 -24.76 2.66 -20.45
CA ASN A 650 -26.17 2.41 -20.20
C ASN A 650 -26.98 2.68 -21.47
N ILE A 651 -28.25 2.29 -21.48
CA ILE A 651 -29.14 2.49 -22.64
C ILE A 651 -29.32 3.96 -23.05
N ASN A 652 -29.02 4.91 -22.16
CA ASN A 652 -29.12 6.35 -22.43
C ASN A 652 -27.81 6.94 -23.01
N GLY A 653 -26.75 6.14 -23.14
CA GLY A 653 -25.46 6.57 -23.68
C GLY A 653 -24.48 7.17 -22.68
N ASN A 654 -24.76 7.06 -21.38
CA ASN A 654 -23.79 7.48 -20.37
C ASN A 654 -22.79 6.34 -20.12
N PRO A 655 -21.48 6.65 -20.05
CA PRO A 655 -20.49 5.67 -19.63
C PRO A 655 -20.78 5.25 -18.18
N VAL A 656 -20.86 3.94 -17.95
CA VAL A 656 -21.13 3.35 -16.62
C VAL A 656 -19.85 3.26 -15.80
N THR A 657 -18.71 3.08 -16.47
CA THR A 657 -17.38 2.97 -15.86
C THR A 657 -16.35 3.77 -16.65
N GLN A 658 -15.14 3.88 -16.08
CA GLN A 658 -13.96 4.23 -16.87
C GLN A 658 -13.72 3.21 -18.00
N PRO A 659 -13.03 3.59 -19.09
CA PRO A 659 -12.71 2.68 -20.19
C PRO A 659 -11.82 1.52 -19.70
N TRP A 660 -12.17 0.30 -20.04
CA TRP A 660 -11.39 -0.88 -19.69
C TRP A 660 -10.21 -0.99 -20.65
N ARG A 661 -9.01 -1.05 -20.08
CA ARG A 661 -7.74 -1.17 -20.79
C ARG A 661 -7.12 -2.52 -20.44
N GLY A 662 -6.43 -3.13 -21.38
CA GLY A 662 -5.75 -4.40 -21.17
C GLY A 662 -5.16 -4.94 -22.46
N HIS A 663 -5.89 -4.81 -23.58
CA HIS A 663 -5.35 -5.15 -24.89
C HIS A 663 -4.22 -4.20 -25.31
N GLU A 664 -3.14 -4.77 -25.84
CA GLU A 664 -2.00 -4.04 -26.41
C GLU A 664 -2.24 -3.57 -27.86
N GLY A 665 -3.26 -4.16 -28.49
CA GLY A 665 -3.73 -3.90 -29.86
C GLY A 665 -5.23 -3.58 -29.90
N GLN A 666 -5.79 -3.56 -31.11
CA GLN A 666 -7.20 -3.23 -31.32
C GLN A 666 -8.12 -4.30 -30.74
N VAL A 667 -9.32 -3.90 -30.29
CA VAL A 667 -10.36 -4.85 -29.87
C VAL A 667 -11.25 -5.16 -31.07
N ASN A 668 -11.12 -6.36 -31.63
CA ASN A 668 -11.79 -6.73 -32.89
C ASN A 668 -13.18 -7.32 -32.66
N SER A 669 -13.38 -8.04 -31.55
CA SER A 669 -14.68 -8.67 -31.25
C SER A 669 -14.97 -8.70 -29.76
N LEU A 670 -16.26 -8.64 -29.41
CA LEU A 670 -16.78 -8.63 -28.05
C LEU A 670 -18.09 -9.44 -27.95
N ALA A 671 -18.31 -10.14 -26.83
CA ALA A 671 -19.59 -10.76 -26.53
C ALA A 671 -19.88 -10.81 -25.02
N PHE A 672 -21.15 -10.76 -24.64
CA PHE A 672 -21.60 -11.02 -23.27
C PHE A 672 -21.78 -12.53 -23.03
N SER A 673 -21.55 -12.98 -21.80
CA SER A 673 -22.01 -14.30 -21.38
C SER A 673 -23.54 -14.35 -21.35
N PRO A 674 -24.16 -15.53 -21.51
CA PRO A 674 -25.61 -15.68 -21.48
C PRO A 674 -26.27 -15.18 -20.18
N ASP A 675 -25.56 -15.26 -19.06
CA ASP A 675 -26.03 -14.76 -17.77
C ASP A 675 -25.72 -13.26 -17.52
N GLY A 676 -25.06 -12.60 -18.47
CA GLY A 676 -24.70 -11.18 -18.43
C GLY A 676 -23.64 -10.82 -17.40
N LYS A 677 -22.97 -11.80 -16.77
CA LYS A 677 -21.97 -11.54 -15.72
C LYS A 677 -20.55 -11.40 -16.22
N LEU A 678 -20.25 -11.94 -17.40
CA LEU A 678 -18.94 -11.90 -18.01
C LEU A 678 -19.02 -11.27 -19.39
N ILE A 679 -17.91 -10.72 -19.83
CA ILE A 679 -17.68 -10.25 -21.19
C ILE A 679 -16.43 -10.95 -21.72
N VAL A 680 -16.42 -11.32 -22.99
CA VAL A 680 -15.23 -11.82 -23.67
C VAL A 680 -14.84 -10.83 -24.77
N SER A 681 -13.55 -10.60 -24.94
CA SER A 681 -12.98 -9.77 -26.00
C SER A 681 -11.84 -10.49 -26.72
N GLY A 682 -11.66 -10.20 -28.00
CA GLY A 682 -10.54 -10.69 -28.82
C GLY A 682 -9.84 -9.53 -29.55
N GLY A 683 -8.51 -9.61 -29.68
CA GLY A 683 -7.72 -8.57 -30.35
C GLY A 683 -6.24 -8.92 -30.53
N ASP A 684 -5.40 -8.43 -29.60
CA ASP A 684 -3.93 -8.50 -29.52
C ASP A 684 -3.31 -9.91 -29.38
N ARG A 685 -3.80 -10.88 -30.17
CA ARG A 685 -3.52 -12.33 -30.09
C ARG A 685 -4.05 -13.01 -28.82
N THR A 686 -4.73 -12.25 -27.97
CA THR A 686 -5.32 -12.77 -26.74
C THR A 686 -6.84 -12.72 -26.80
N VAL A 687 -7.45 -13.68 -26.13
CA VAL A 687 -8.86 -13.63 -25.74
C VAL A 687 -8.89 -13.25 -24.28
N ARG A 688 -9.61 -12.20 -23.90
CA ARG A 688 -9.71 -11.76 -22.51
C ARG A 688 -11.12 -11.89 -22.00
N LEU A 689 -11.23 -12.33 -20.75
CA LEU A 689 -12.48 -12.48 -20.02
C LEU A 689 -12.57 -11.36 -18.99
N TRP A 690 -13.71 -10.69 -18.91
CA TRP A 690 -13.94 -9.57 -18.02
C TRP A 690 -15.14 -9.83 -17.11
N GLU A 691 -15.00 -9.54 -15.82
CA GLU A 691 -16.08 -9.67 -14.84
C GLU A 691 -16.91 -8.40 -14.75
N LEU A 692 -18.19 -8.50 -15.13
CA LEU A 692 -19.16 -7.40 -15.03
C LEU A 692 -19.87 -7.38 -13.66
N HIS A 693 -20.09 -8.54 -13.04
CA HIS A 693 -20.95 -8.65 -11.85
C HIS A 693 -20.44 -7.88 -10.64
N GLN A 694 -19.12 -7.75 -10.46
CA GLN A 694 -18.53 -7.00 -9.35
C GLN A 694 -18.55 -5.48 -9.56
N ILE A 695 -18.50 -5.03 -10.82
CA ILE A 695 -18.57 -3.62 -11.20
C ILE A 695 -19.97 -3.06 -10.95
N LEU A 696 -20.99 -3.89 -11.18
CA LEU A 696 -22.39 -3.57 -10.91
C LEU A 696 -22.81 -3.86 -9.46
N GLN A 697 -21.89 -4.32 -8.60
CA GLN A 697 -22.14 -4.63 -7.18
C GLN A 697 -22.13 -3.41 -6.26
N ASP A 698 -22.11 -2.19 -6.79
CA ASP A 698 -22.82 -1.07 -6.19
C ASP A 698 -24.31 -1.45 -6.12
N ARG A 699 -24.66 -2.26 -5.12
CA ARG A 699 -25.99 -2.82 -4.98
C ARG A 699 -26.92 -1.68 -4.63
N VAL A 700 -27.57 -1.14 -5.65
CA VAL A 700 -28.80 -0.37 -5.47
C VAL A 700 -29.86 -1.37 -5.04
N ILE A 701 -30.15 -1.37 -3.74
CA ILE A 701 -31.03 -2.37 -3.13
C ILE A 701 -32.50 -1.93 -3.13
N GLY A 702 -32.74 -0.62 -3.26
CA GLY A 702 -34.06 -0.06 -3.49
C GLY A 702 -34.04 1.03 -4.54
N ARG A 703 -34.95 0.97 -5.51
CA ARG A 703 -35.35 2.09 -6.38
C ARG A 703 -36.85 2.27 -6.27
N SER A 704 -37.30 3.45 -5.88
CA SER A 704 -38.71 3.80 -6.06
C SER A 704 -39.04 4.01 -7.54
N GLN A 705 -40.21 3.57 -7.99
CA GLN A 705 -40.71 3.77 -9.36
C GLN A 705 -41.08 5.23 -9.67
N ARG A 706 -41.09 6.13 -8.67
CA ARG A 706 -41.35 7.57 -8.85
C ARG A 706 -40.12 8.39 -8.47
N LYS A 707 -39.46 8.96 -9.50
CA LYS A 707 -38.14 9.62 -9.45
C LYS A 707 -38.08 10.91 -8.60
N TYR A 708 -39.22 11.47 -8.16
CA TYR A 708 -39.26 12.82 -7.58
C TYR A 708 -39.98 12.95 -6.22
N GLU A 709 -40.41 11.86 -5.58
CA GLU A 709 -41.20 11.92 -4.32
C GLU A 709 -40.63 11.06 -3.17
N ASN A 710 -39.48 10.38 -3.34
CA ASN A 710 -39.04 9.31 -2.43
C ASN A 710 -37.62 9.49 -1.87
N TRP A 711 -37.25 10.70 -1.45
CA TRP A 711 -35.93 10.97 -0.87
C TRP A 711 -35.69 10.14 0.39
N VAL A 712 -34.51 9.53 0.53
CA VAL A 712 -34.14 8.78 1.73
C VAL A 712 -33.40 9.70 2.69
N ASN A 713 -33.97 9.91 3.87
CA ASN A 713 -33.46 10.85 4.87
C ASN A 713 -32.52 10.19 5.88
N SER A 714 -32.81 8.95 6.28
CA SER A 714 -32.03 8.21 7.26
C SER A 714 -32.01 6.72 6.96
N VAL A 715 -30.88 6.07 7.23
CA VAL A 715 -30.70 4.61 7.13
C VAL A 715 -30.02 4.07 8.37
N ALA A 716 -30.40 2.87 8.81
CA ALA A 716 -29.74 2.18 9.92
C ALA A 716 -29.73 0.65 9.73
N PHE A 717 -28.71 0.00 10.27
CA PHE A 717 -28.66 -1.47 10.39
C PHE A 717 -29.30 -1.92 11.70
N SER A 718 -29.89 -3.11 11.69
CA SER A 718 -30.24 -3.82 12.92
C SER A 718 -28.98 -4.25 13.68
N PRO A 719 -29.03 -4.42 15.02
CA PRO A 719 -27.86 -4.83 15.82
C PRO A 719 -27.25 -6.19 15.42
N ASP A 720 -28.05 -7.09 14.83
CA ASP A 720 -27.60 -8.38 14.30
C ASP A 720 -27.08 -8.31 12.84
N GLY A 721 -27.16 -7.13 12.22
CA GLY A 721 -26.76 -6.85 10.84
C GLY A 721 -27.59 -7.53 9.76
N GLN A 722 -28.71 -8.19 10.12
CA GLN A 722 -29.54 -8.92 9.16
C GLN A 722 -30.52 -8.04 8.40
N TRP A 723 -30.82 -6.85 8.93
CA TRP A 723 -31.86 -5.97 8.42
C TRP A 723 -31.34 -4.54 8.29
N ILE A 724 -31.95 -3.82 7.36
CA ILE A 724 -31.72 -2.39 7.12
C ILE A 724 -33.08 -1.70 7.20
N ILE A 725 -33.14 -0.55 7.85
CA ILE A 725 -34.33 0.31 7.88
C ILE A 725 -34.00 1.63 7.19
N SER A 726 -34.96 2.17 6.44
CA SER A 726 -34.84 3.47 5.78
C SER A 726 -36.06 4.35 6.04
N ALA A 727 -35.83 5.61 6.39
CA ALA A 727 -36.83 6.67 6.49
C ALA A 727 -36.86 7.50 5.21
N SER A 728 -38.05 7.92 4.78
CA SER A 728 -38.22 8.66 3.55
C SER A 728 -39.13 9.88 3.67
N ASN A 729 -38.94 10.82 2.75
CA ASN A 729 -39.73 12.03 2.57
C ASN A 729 -41.17 11.73 2.10
N ASP A 730 -41.46 10.52 1.63
CA ASP A 730 -42.82 10.06 1.30
C ASP A 730 -43.66 9.72 2.55
N SER A 731 -43.17 10.08 3.75
CA SER A 731 -43.78 9.79 5.05
C SER A 731 -43.79 8.30 5.42
N THR A 732 -43.02 7.46 4.71
CA THR A 732 -42.94 6.02 4.97
C THR A 732 -41.60 5.58 5.55
N ILE A 733 -41.65 4.41 6.18
CA ILE A 733 -40.46 3.66 6.62
C ILE A 733 -40.45 2.34 5.85
N ARG A 734 -39.26 1.90 5.41
CA ARG A 734 -39.11 0.65 4.66
C ARG A 734 -38.04 -0.23 5.30
N LEU A 735 -38.34 -1.52 5.40
CA LEU A 735 -37.44 -2.54 5.92
C LEU A 735 -36.88 -3.36 4.76
N TRP A 736 -35.60 -3.70 4.85
CA TRP A 736 -34.86 -4.46 3.85
C TRP A 736 -34.07 -5.57 4.52
N ASP A 737 -33.82 -6.67 3.82
CA ASP A 737 -32.85 -7.67 4.25
C ASP A 737 -31.42 -7.22 3.98
N ARG A 738 -30.45 -7.90 4.58
CA ARG A 738 -29.02 -7.64 4.39
C ARG A 738 -28.56 -7.74 2.93
N LYS A 739 -29.27 -8.50 2.09
CA LYS A 739 -28.96 -8.63 0.66
C LYS A 739 -29.52 -7.48 -0.15
N GLY A 740 -30.46 -6.72 0.43
CA GLY A 740 -31.11 -5.59 -0.18
C GLY A 740 -32.55 -5.77 -0.61
N ASN A 741 -33.17 -6.91 -0.31
CA ASN A 741 -34.54 -7.13 -0.75
C ASN A 741 -35.51 -6.41 0.18
N PRO A 742 -36.53 -5.69 -0.35
CA PRO A 742 -37.56 -5.09 0.48
C PRO A 742 -38.37 -6.17 1.21
N ILE A 743 -38.73 -5.91 2.46
CA ILE A 743 -39.49 -6.82 3.32
C ILE A 743 -40.83 -6.19 3.65
N GLY A 744 -41.89 -6.82 3.13
CA GLY A 744 -43.25 -6.33 3.33
C GLY A 744 -43.53 -5.04 2.57
N GLN A 745 -44.61 -4.38 2.96
CA GLN A 745 -45.04 -3.09 2.40
C GLN A 745 -44.39 -1.93 3.18
N PRO A 746 -44.27 -0.73 2.58
CA PRO A 746 -43.88 0.47 3.30
C PRO A 746 -44.80 0.71 4.52
N TRP A 747 -44.20 1.11 5.64
CA TRP A 747 -44.92 1.37 6.87
C TRP A 747 -45.48 2.78 6.85
N HIS A 748 -46.78 2.89 7.10
CA HIS A 748 -47.51 4.16 7.15
C HIS A 748 -47.92 4.47 8.59
N GLY A 749 -47.86 5.75 8.94
CA GLY A 749 -48.41 6.24 10.21
C GLY A 749 -48.04 7.67 10.51
N HIS A 750 -46.85 8.14 10.11
CA HIS A 750 -46.51 9.57 10.14
C HIS A 750 -47.30 10.34 9.08
N ASP A 751 -47.67 11.58 9.42
CA ASP A 751 -48.44 12.46 8.54
C ASP A 751 -47.56 13.31 7.62
N LYS A 752 -46.25 13.34 7.91
CA LYS A 752 -45.23 14.05 7.15
C LYS A 752 -43.94 13.23 7.07
N GLU A 753 -42.96 13.82 6.41
CA GLU A 753 -41.63 13.30 6.13
C GLU A 753 -40.97 12.71 7.37
N VAL A 754 -40.36 11.53 7.23
CA VAL A 754 -39.64 10.86 8.32
C VAL A 754 -38.17 11.23 8.19
N ASN A 755 -37.61 11.85 9.23
CA ASN A 755 -36.25 12.40 9.21
C ASN A 755 -35.21 11.40 9.71
N SER A 756 -35.56 10.63 10.75
CA SER A 756 -34.62 9.74 11.43
C SER A 756 -35.30 8.45 11.87
N VAL A 757 -34.56 7.35 11.78
CA VAL A 757 -34.96 6.02 12.25
C VAL A 757 -33.81 5.34 12.98
N ALA A 758 -34.13 4.58 14.03
CA ALA A 758 -33.15 3.78 14.76
C ALA A 758 -33.76 2.46 15.27
N PHE A 759 -32.92 1.43 15.36
CA PHE A 759 -33.28 0.18 16.03
C PHE A 759 -33.00 0.27 17.53
N SER A 760 -33.81 -0.42 18.34
CA SER A 760 -33.47 -0.71 19.73
C SER A 760 -32.23 -1.62 19.80
N PRO A 761 -31.45 -1.59 20.91
CA PRO A 761 -30.23 -2.40 21.05
C PRO A 761 -30.46 -3.92 20.96
N ASP A 762 -31.66 -4.39 21.31
CA ASP A 762 -32.10 -5.79 21.18
C ASP A 762 -32.69 -6.13 19.80
N GLY A 763 -32.82 -5.13 18.91
CA GLY A 763 -33.38 -5.26 17.56
C GLY A 763 -34.86 -5.63 17.53
N GLN A 764 -35.61 -5.49 18.63
CA GLN A 764 -37.04 -5.80 18.67
C GLN A 764 -37.92 -4.65 18.20
N TRP A 765 -37.48 -3.42 18.41
CA TRP A 765 -38.25 -2.21 18.17
C TRP A 765 -37.54 -1.27 17.21
N ILE A 766 -38.32 -0.47 16.50
CA ILE A 766 -37.85 0.63 15.66
C ILE A 766 -38.46 1.91 16.20
N ILE A 767 -37.69 2.99 16.23
CA ILE A 767 -38.19 4.32 16.54
C ILE A 767 -38.00 5.25 15.36
N SER A 768 -38.93 6.18 15.16
CA SER A 768 -38.88 7.17 14.09
C SER A 768 -39.23 8.57 14.58
N ALA A 769 -38.60 9.57 13.96
CA ALA A 769 -38.85 10.99 14.17
C ALA A 769 -39.25 11.66 12.85
N SER A 770 -40.18 12.62 12.90
CA SER A 770 -40.82 13.19 11.72
C SER A 770 -41.04 14.71 11.79
N ASN A 771 -41.23 15.31 10.61
CA ASN A 771 -41.72 16.68 10.42
C ASN A 771 -43.14 16.91 10.93
N ASP A 772 -43.87 15.86 11.32
CA ASP A 772 -45.18 15.97 11.99
C ASP A 772 -45.07 16.31 13.50
N SER A 773 -43.87 16.62 13.98
CA SER A 773 -43.56 16.94 15.38
C SER A 773 -43.73 15.77 16.36
N THR A 774 -43.86 14.53 15.86
CA THR A 774 -44.02 13.34 16.69
C THR A 774 -42.87 12.36 16.58
N ILE A 775 -42.76 11.53 17.61
CA ILE A 775 -41.92 10.32 17.62
C ILE A 775 -42.84 9.11 17.66
N ARG A 776 -42.49 8.02 16.96
CA ARG A 776 -43.28 6.78 16.96
C ARG A 776 -42.41 5.57 17.19
N LEU A 777 -42.93 4.62 17.97
CA LEU A 777 -42.35 3.31 18.19
C LEU A 777 -43.07 2.27 17.33
N TRP A 778 -42.33 1.31 16.78
CA TRP A 778 -42.84 0.30 15.86
C TRP A 778 -42.33 -1.08 16.23
N ASP A 779 -43.13 -2.10 15.94
CA ASP A 779 -42.65 -3.48 15.90
C ASP A 779 -41.91 -3.78 14.59
N ARG A 780 -41.18 -4.91 14.53
CA ARG A 780 -40.49 -5.35 13.30
C ARG A 780 -41.41 -5.65 12.11
N LYS A 781 -42.72 -5.76 12.33
CA LYS A 781 -43.70 -5.99 11.26
C LYS A 781 -44.24 -4.68 10.68
N GLY A 782 -43.87 -3.54 11.27
CA GLY A 782 -44.31 -2.21 10.84
C GLY A 782 -45.60 -1.74 11.49
N ASN A 783 -46.03 -2.38 12.58
CA ASN A 783 -47.18 -1.88 13.33
C ASN A 783 -46.72 -0.82 14.33
N PRO A 784 -47.37 0.35 14.38
CA PRO A 784 -47.09 1.34 15.41
C PRO A 784 -47.52 0.82 16.78
N ILE A 785 -46.71 1.10 17.80
CA ILE A 785 -46.94 0.69 19.19
C ILE A 785 -47.35 1.92 19.98
N GLY A 786 -48.58 1.92 20.49
CA GLY A 786 -49.12 3.04 21.24
C GLY A 786 -49.50 4.23 20.37
N GLN A 787 -49.69 5.38 21.03
CA GLN A 787 -50.01 6.66 20.38
C GLN A 787 -48.71 7.39 19.98
N PRO A 788 -48.76 8.33 19.01
CA PRO A 788 -47.62 9.18 18.68
C PRO A 788 -47.17 9.99 19.90
N TRP A 789 -45.86 10.06 20.12
CA TRP A 789 -45.30 10.77 21.26
C TRP A 789 -45.24 12.26 20.95
N HIS A 790 -46.00 13.04 21.71
CA HIS A 790 -46.06 14.48 21.60
C HIS A 790 -45.22 15.14 22.70
N GLY A 791 -44.56 16.24 22.34
CA GLY A 791 -43.87 17.09 23.30
C GLY A 791 -43.07 18.20 22.64
N HIS A 792 -42.39 17.91 21.53
CA HIS A 792 -41.74 18.93 20.71
C HIS A 792 -42.76 19.83 20.03
N GLU A 793 -42.40 21.11 19.84
CA GLU A 793 -43.28 22.12 19.25
C GLU A 793 -43.11 22.27 17.73
N LYS A 794 -42.01 21.71 17.19
CA LYS A 794 -41.64 21.76 15.77
C LYS A 794 -41.14 20.40 15.29
N GLU A 795 -40.62 20.33 14.08
CA GLU A 795 -40.14 19.09 13.45
C GLU A 795 -39.10 18.37 14.33
N VAL A 796 -39.16 17.04 14.40
CA VAL A 796 -38.16 16.24 15.11
C VAL A 796 -37.15 15.71 14.09
N ASN A 797 -35.89 16.12 14.21
CA ASN A 797 -34.85 15.86 13.22
C ASN A 797 -34.11 14.54 13.45
N SER A 798 -33.90 14.18 14.72
CA SER A 798 -33.08 13.02 15.09
C SER A 798 -33.62 12.35 16.34
N VAL A 799 -33.51 11.02 16.36
CA VAL A 799 -33.88 10.18 17.50
C VAL A 799 -32.85 9.06 17.69
N ALA A 800 -32.53 8.71 18.94
CA ALA A 800 -31.62 7.62 19.25
C ALA A 800 -32.03 6.87 20.53
N PHE A 801 -31.82 5.56 20.52
CA PHE A 801 -31.90 4.73 21.72
C PHE A 801 -30.61 4.83 22.55
N SER A 802 -30.75 4.73 23.87
CA SER A 802 -29.61 4.45 24.74
C SER A 802 -29.11 3.02 24.51
N PRO A 803 -27.78 2.76 24.58
CA PRO A 803 -27.23 1.41 24.46
C PRO A 803 -27.79 0.39 25.46
N ASP A 804 -28.24 0.82 26.63
CA ASP A 804 -28.91 -0.04 27.62
C ASP A 804 -30.40 -0.31 27.30
N GLY A 805 -30.95 0.33 26.27
CA GLY A 805 -32.33 0.16 25.80
C GLY A 805 -33.41 0.80 26.68
N GLN A 806 -33.02 1.51 27.75
CA GLN A 806 -33.96 2.06 28.73
C GLN A 806 -34.52 3.43 28.36
N TRP A 807 -33.80 4.18 27.53
CA TRP A 807 -34.07 5.59 27.27
C TRP A 807 -34.00 5.92 25.79
N ILE A 808 -34.70 6.98 25.41
CA ILE A 808 -34.66 7.54 24.06
C ILE A 808 -34.38 9.03 24.17
N VAL A 809 -33.58 9.56 23.24
CA VAL A 809 -33.29 10.99 23.12
C VAL A 809 -33.74 11.50 21.76
N SER A 810 -34.27 12.72 21.71
CA SER A 810 -34.68 13.38 20.47
C SER A 810 -34.17 14.81 20.37
N ALA A 811 -33.97 15.28 19.14
CA ALA A 811 -33.60 16.64 18.79
C ALA A 811 -34.58 17.24 17.77
N SER A 812 -34.83 18.54 17.88
CA SER A 812 -35.88 19.22 17.11
C SER A 812 -35.50 20.62 16.63
N ASN A 813 -36.24 21.09 15.63
CA ASN A 813 -36.28 22.48 15.17
C ASN A 813 -36.79 23.48 16.23
N ASP A 814 -37.33 23.01 17.36
CA ASP A 814 -37.67 23.86 18.50
C ASP A 814 -36.45 24.27 19.36
N SER A 815 -35.24 23.94 18.89
CA SER A 815 -33.95 24.21 19.54
C SER A 815 -33.73 23.45 20.85
N THR A 816 -34.52 22.39 21.12
CA THR A 816 -34.41 21.58 22.34
C THR A 816 -33.98 20.14 22.08
N VAL A 817 -33.37 19.55 23.11
CA VAL A 817 -33.17 18.10 23.24
C VAL A 817 -34.12 17.57 24.31
N ARG A 818 -34.73 16.39 24.10
CA ARG A 818 -35.61 15.76 25.07
C ARG A 818 -35.22 14.31 25.33
N LEU A 819 -35.42 13.87 26.57
CA LEU A 819 -35.25 12.49 27.00
C LEU A 819 -36.63 11.87 27.26
N TRP A 820 -36.78 10.60 26.90
CA TRP A 820 -38.03 9.85 27.00
C TRP A 820 -37.77 8.48 27.61
N ASP A 821 -38.78 7.93 28.28
CA ASP A 821 -38.80 6.50 28.61
C ASP A 821 -39.26 5.66 27.40
N ILE A 822 -39.17 4.35 27.53
CA ILE A 822 -39.55 3.41 26.45
C ILE A 822 -41.06 3.43 26.13
N ASP A 823 -41.87 3.90 27.07
CA ASP A 823 -43.34 4.01 26.94
C ASP A 823 -43.77 5.33 26.27
N GLY A 824 -42.82 6.25 26.04
CA GLY A 824 -43.04 7.52 25.35
C GLY A 824 -43.34 8.71 26.24
N ASN A 825 -43.11 8.60 27.54
CA ASN A 825 -43.28 9.73 28.46
C ASN A 825 -42.00 10.58 28.48
N PRO A 826 -42.12 11.92 28.35
CA PRO A 826 -40.98 12.82 28.48
C PRO A 826 -40.46 12.85 29.91
N ILE A 827 -39.14 12.79 30.06
CA ILE A 827 -38.44 12.78 31.35
C ILE A 827 -37.86 14.17 31.62
N GLY A 828 -38.47 14.87 32.57
CA GLY A 828 -38.04 16.22 32.95
C GLY A 828 -38.47 17.29 31.95
N GLN A 829 -37.84 18.45 32.04
CA GLN A 829 -38.09 19.60 31.16
C GLN A 829 -37.26 19.49 29.87
N PRO A 830 -37.65 20.16 28.77
CA PRO A 830 -36.85 20.24 27.55
C PRO A 830 -35.48 20.86 27.83
N TRP A 831 -34.43 20.28 27.26
CA TRP A 831 -33.07 20.75 27.50
C TRP A 831 -32.77 21.94 26.58
N HIS A 832 -32.66 23.11 27.21
CA HIS A 832 -32.31 24.35 26.53
C HIS A 832 -30.81 24.60 26.59
N GLY A 833 -30.27 25.12 25.50
CA GLY A 833 -28.90 25.60 25.45
C GLY A 833 -28.46 25.98 24.04
N HIS A 834 -28.86 25.21 23.02
CA HIS A 834 -28.65 25.61 21.63
C HIS A 834 -29.49 26.84 21.27
N GLU A 835 -28.93 27.70 20.41
CA GLU A 835 -29.57 28.95 20.00
C GLU A 835 -30.45 28.79 18.75
N LYS A 836 -30.28 27.68 18.03
CA LYS A 836 -30.99 27.33 16.79
C LYS A 836 -31.37 25.84 16.78
N GLU A 837 -31.95 25.40 15.67
CA GLU A 837 -32.42 24.02 15.47
C GLU A 837 -31.34 22.99 15.81
N VAL A 838 -31.74 21.88 16.44
CA VAL A 838 -30.85 20.77 16.77
C VAL A 838 -31.05 19.67 15.72
N ASN A 839 -29.99 19.32 14.99
CA ASN A 839 -30.06 18.44 13.82
C ASN A 839 -29.82 16.96 14.18
N SER A 840 -28.94 16.70 15.14
CA SER A 840 -28.51 15.32 15.47
C SER A 840 -28.25 15.17 16.96
N VAL A 841 -28.60 13.99 17.49
CA VAL A 841 -28.30 13.56 18.87
C VAL A 841 -27.76 12.13 18.89
N ALA A 842 -26.88 11.83 19.85
CA ALA A 842 -26.37 10.49 20.08
C ALA A 842 -26.06 10.25 21.57
N PHE A 843 -26.27 9.01 22.02
CA PHE A 843 -25.82 8.56 23.34
C PHE A 843 -24.37 8.11 23.33
N SER A 844 -23.67 8.28 24.45
CA SER A 844 -22.40 7.61 24.70
C SER A 844 -22.60 6.10 24.87
N PRO A 845 -21.59 5.26 24.56
CA PRO A 845 -21.68 3.81 24.69
C PRO A 845 -22.02 3.30 26.10
N ASP A 846 -21.68 4.09 27.13
CA ASP A 846 -22.02 3.80 28.54
C ASP A 846 -23.39 4.33 28.98
N SER A 847 -24.19 4.89 28.05
CA SER A 847 -25.52 5.48 28.27
C SER A 847 -25.55 6.67 29.25
N LYS A 848 -24.39 7.23 29.64
CA LYS A 848 -24.32 8.31 30.66
C LYS A 848 -24.37 9.72 30.09
N TRP A 849 -23.99 9.89 28.84
CA TRP A 849 -23.82 11.19 28.22
C TRP A 849 -24.57 11.25 26.90
N ILE A 850 -25.03 12.45 26.54
CA ILE A 850 -25.67 12.74 25.27
C ILE A 850 -24.85 13.82 24.57
N VAL A 851 -24.64 13.69 23.27
CA VAL A 851 -24.06 14.74 22.43
C VAL A 851 -25.10 15.24 21.42
N SER A 852 -25.12 16.55 21.17
CA SER A 852 -26.01 17.18 20.18
C SER A 852 -25.26 18.12 19.25
N ALA A 853 -25.76 18.23 18.01
CA ALA A 853 -25.25 19.11 16.96
C ALA A 853 -26.37 20.03 16.44
N SER A 854 -26.04 21.28 16.12
CA SER A 854 -27.03 22.32 15.83
C SER A 854 -26.64 23.27 14.68
N ASN A 855 -27.66 23.94 14.14
CA ASN A 855 -27.54 25.07 13.22
C ASN A 855 -26.85 26.31 13.84
N ASP A 856 -26.61 26.33 15.15
CA ASP A 856 -25.81 27.36 15.82
C ASP A 856 -24.28 27.18 15.63
N SER A 857 -23.89 26.24 14.77
CA SER A 857 -22.51 25.86 14.45
C SER A 857 -21.74 25.24 15.63
N THR A 858 -22.44 24.75 16.66
CA THR A 858 -21.82 24.13 17.84
C THR A 858 -22.22 22.68 18.07
N VAL A 859 -21.34 21.97 18.78
CA VAL A 859 -21.64 20.67 19.39
C VAL A 859 -21.72 20.85 20.91
N ARG A 860 -22.65 20.16 21.56
CA ARG A 860 -22.80 20.19 23.03
C ARG A 860 -22.84 18.80 23.62
N LEU A 861 -22.27 18.67 24.81
CA LEU A 861 -22.33 17.47 25.64
C LEU A 861 -23.25 17.71 26.82
N TRP A 862 -24.06 16.73 27.18
CA TRP A 862 -25.05 16.80 28.25
C TRP A 862 -24.93 15.61 29.18
N ASP A 863 -25.23 15.82 30.47
CA ASP A 863 -25.56 14.70 31.35
C ASP A 863 -26.99 14.21 31.10
N ARG A 864 -27.32 13.04 31.68
CA ARG A 864 -28.67 12.47 31.61
C ARG A 864 -29.78 13.33 32.23
N ASN A 865 -29.44 14.32 33.06
CA ASN A 865 -30.42 15.22 33.67
C ASN A 865 -30.68 16.45 32.80
N GLY A 866 -29.97 16.59 31.67
CA GLY A 866 -30.08 17.72 30.75
C GLY A 866 -29.20 18.91 31.08
N ASN A 867 -28.22 18.74 31.97
CA ASN A 867 -27.26 19.81 32.24
C ASN A 867 -26.17 19.79 31.17
N PRO A 868 -25.86 20.94 30.52
CA PRO A 868 -24.74 21.02 29.59
C PRO A 868 -23.41 20.89 30.35
N ILE A 869 -22.51 20.09 29.79
CA ILE A 869 -21.17 19.83 30.34
C ILE A 869 -20.16 20.71 29.60
N GLY A 870 -19.68 21.74 30.30
CA GLY A 870 -18.71 22.69 29.76
C GLY A 870 -19.32 23.72 28.80
N GLN A 871 -18.46 24.38 28.03
CA GLN A 871 -18.86 25.37 27.02
C GLN A 871 -19.27 24.67 25.72
N PRO A 872 -20.10 25.31 24.87
CA PRO A 872 -20.41 24.79 23.53
C PRO A 872 -19.13 24.65 22.70
N TRP A 873 -18.98 23.51 22.03
CA TRP A 873 -17.78 23.21 21.26
C TRP A 873 -17.85 23.97 19.95
N ARG A 874 -16.95 24.93 19.81
CA ARG A 874 -16.82 25.80 18.63
C ARG A 874 -15.65 25.31 17.78
N GLY A 875 -15.86 25.31 16.48
CA GLY A 875 -14.83 24.99 15.50
C GLY A 875 -15.36 24.93 14.09
N HIS A 876 -16.54 24.35 13.88
CA HIS A 876 -17.23 24.44 12.59
C HIS A 876 -17.62 25.88 12.27
N GLU A 877 -17.54 26.24 10.98
CA GLU A 877 -17.84 27.60 10.50
C GLU A 877 -19.32 27.78 10.13
N LYS A 878 -20.03 26.68 9.92
CA LYS A 878 -21.44 26.60 9.54
C LYS A 878 -22.18 25.55 10.37
N GLU A 879 -23.45 25.31 10.03
CA GLU A 879 -24.35 24.40 10.73
C GLU A 879 -23.76 22.99 10.86
N VAL A 880 -23.90 22.38 12.03
CA VAL A 880 -23.45 20.99 12.28
C VAL A 880 -24.65 20.07 12.07
N ASN A 881 -24.55 19.18 11.09
CA ASN A 881 -25.66 18.32 10.65
C ASN A 881 -25.72 17.00 11.41
N SER A 882 -24.56 16.43 11.76
CA SER A 882 -24.47 15.11 12.37
C SER A 882 -23.37 15.05 13.42
N VAL A 883 -23.62 14.30 14.49
CA VAL A 883 -22.64 14.01 15.54
C VAL A 883 -22.81 12.59 16.08
N THR A 884 -21.71 11.92 16.40
CA THR A 884 -21.74 10.59 17.03
C THR A 884 -20.51 10.31 17.89
N PHE A 885 -20.65 9.38 18.84
CA PHE A 885 -19.56 8.89 19.68
C PHE A 885 -18.80 7.74 18.99
N SER A 886 -17.52 7.61 19.31
CA SER A 886 -16.77 6.38 19.04
C SER A 886 -17.29 5.23 19.90
N PRO A 887 -17.12 3.96 19.48
CA PRO A 887 -17.59 2.79 20.25
C PRO A 887 -16.99 2.66 21.66
N ASP A 888 -15.79 3.21 21.88
CA ASP A 888 -15.13 3.27 23.19
C ASP A 888 -15.54 4.51 24.02
N GLY A 889 -16.32 5.42 23.45
CA GLY A 889 -16.80 6.66 24.06
C GLY A 889 -15.72 7.73 24.27
N GLN A 890 -14.49 7.51 23.78
CA GLN A 890 -13.37 8.43 23.97
C GLN A 890 -13.38 9.63 23.01
N TRP A 891 -13.99 9.46 21.84
CA TRP A 891 -13.94 10.42 20.76
C TRP A 891 -15.35 10.72 20.25
N ILE A 892 -15.52 11.90 19.67
CA ILE A 892 -16.75 12.32 19.02
C ILE A 892 -16.39 12.83 17.64
N VAL A 893 -17.21 12.52 16.64
CA VAL A 893 -17.04 13.02 15.28
C VAL A 893 -18.26 13.83 14.87
N SER A 894 -18.06 14.94 14.17
CA SER A 894 -19.12 15.80 13.65
C SER A 894 -18.94 16.12 12.17
N ALA A 895 -20.06 16.33 11.48
CA ALA A 895 -20.13 16.75 10.08
C ALA A 895 -20.94 18.05 9.93
N SER A 896 -20.54 18.88 8.97
CA SER A 896 -21.03 20.26 8.87
C SER A 896 -21.26 20.73 7.42
N ASN A 897 -22.08 21.78 7.30
CA ASN A 897 -22.28 22.56 6.09
C ASN A 897 -21.02 23.32 5.62
N ASP A 898 -19.96 23.37 6.42
CA ASP A 898 -18.65 23.89 6.01
C ASP A 898 -17.84 22.91 5.14
N SER A 899 -18.45 21.81 4.72
CA SER A 899 -17.86 20.73 3.91
C SER A 899 -16.76 19.95 4.63
N THR A 900 -16.68 20.04 5.97
CA THR A 900 -15.65 19.34 6.76
C THR A 900 -16.24 18.33 7.74
N VAL A 901 -15.40 17.36 8.10
CA VAL A 901 -15.58 16.47 9.25
C VAL A 901 -14.59 16.85 10.33
N ARG A 902 -15.00 16.84 11.61
CA ARG A 902 -14.11 17.13 12.75
C ARG A 902 -14.17 16.03 13.79
N LEU A 903 -13.01 15.72 14.36
CA LEU A 903 -12.87 14.82 15.51
C LEU A 903 -12.62 15.64 16.77
N TRP A 904 -13.24 15.24 17.88
CA TRP A 904 -13.18 15.91 19.18
C TRP A 904 -12.83 14.93 20.28
N ASP A 905 -12.14 15.42 21.30
CA ASP A 905 -12.06 14.71 22.58
C ASP A 905 -13.34 14.90 23.40
N ARG A 906 -13.52 14.14 24.48
CA ARG A 906 -14.70 14.25 25.35
C ARG A 906 -14.83 15.60 26.06
N ASN A 907 -13.77 16.41 26.08
CA ASN A 907 -13.77 17.75 26.69
C ASN A 907 -14.17 18.83 25.68
N GLY A 908 -14.32 18.48 24.40
CA GLY A 908 -14.67 19.41 23.33
C GLY A 908 -13.50 20.07 22.63
N ASN A 909 -12.28 19.56 22.83
CA ASN A 909 -11.13 20.05 22.09
C ASN A 909 -11.09 19.37 20.71
N PRO A 910 -10.96 20.12 19.61
CA PRO A 910 -10.78 19.55 18.29
C PRO A 910 -9.41 18.85 18.19
N ILE A 911 -9.39 17.68 17.56
CA ILE A 911 -8.20 16.86 17.37
C ILE A 911 -7.73 16.99 15.92
N GLY A 912 -6.58 17.64 15.75
CA GLY A 912 -6.02 17.91 14.43
C GLY A 912 -6.77 18.99 13.66
N GLN A 913 -6.53 19.04 12.35
CA GLN A 913 -7.19 19.97 11.44
C GLN A 913 -8.56 19.41 10.99
N PRO A 914 -9.48 20.26 10.53
CA PRO A 914 -10.71 19.81 9.89
C PRO A 914 -10.41 18.93 8.69
N TRP A 915 -11.14 17.83 8.54
CA TRP A 915 -10.92 16.89 7.45
C TRP A 915 -11.59 17.42 6.19
N HIS A 916 -10.76 17.77 5.22
CA HIS A 916 -11.18 18.23 3.90
C HIS A 916 -11.18 17.08 2.89
N GLY A 917 -12.16 17.09 2.00
CA GLY A 917 -12.22 16.17 0.87
C GLY A 917 -13.57 16.20 0.15
N HIS A 918 -14.67 16.40 0.88
CA HIS A 918 -15.97 16.66 0.26
C HIS A 918 -15.99 18.04 -0.41
N GLU A 919 -16.70 18.14 -1.54
CA GLU A 919 -16.82 19.39 -2.30
C GLU A 919 -18.01 20.25 -1.85
N LYS A 920 -18.93 19.66 -1.08
CA LYS A 920 -20.16 20.28 -0.56
C LYS A 920 -20.44 19.84 0.87
N GLU A 921 -21.57 20.28 1.42
CA GLU A 921 -21.99 20.03 2.80
C GLU A 921 -21.94 18.53 3.16
N VAL A 922 -21.54 18.23 4.39
CA VAL A 922 -21.51 16.86 4.91
C VAL A 922 -22.73 16.66 5.82
N ASN A 923 -23.59 15.71 5.47
CA ASN A 923 -24.90 15.52 6.12
C ASN A 923 -24.85 14.51 7.27
N SER A 924 -24.01 13.47 7.15
CA SER A 924 -23.97 12.36 8.10
C SER A 924 -22.55 11.85 8.31
N VAL A 925 -22.25 11.44 9.54
CA VAL A 925 -21.02 10.72 9.92
C VAL A 925 -21.32 9.53 10.82
N ALA A 926 -20.55 8.45 10.67
CA ALA A 926 -20.63 7.29 11.56
C ALA A 926 -19.24 6.65 11.78
N PHE A 927 -19.01 6.13 12.99
CA PHE A 927 -17.84 5.29 13.28
C PHE A 927 -18.09 3.84 12.86
N SER A 928 -17.03 3.15 12.46
CA SER A 928 -17.04 1.70 12.37
C SER A 928 -17.16 1.06 13.76
N PRO A 929 -17.67 -0.18 13.88
CA PRO A 929 -17.84 -0.85 15.17
C PRO A 929 -16.54 -1.04 15.98
N ASP A 930 -15.40 -1.13 15.29
CA ASP A 930 -14.06 -1.21 15.90
C ASP A 930 -13.44 0.18 16.22
N GLY A 931 -14.13 1.26 15.86
CA GLY A 931 -13.71 2.65 16.04
C GLY A 931 -12.54 3.09 15.15
N GLN A 932 -12.05 2.25 14.23
CA GLN A 932 -10.88 2.54 13.40
C GLN A 932 -11.16 3.41 12.18
N TRP A 933 -12.41 3.42 11.72
CA TRP A 933 -12.82 4.09 10.49
C TRP A 933 -14.01 5.00 10.74
N ILE A 934 -14.10 6.05 9.92
CA ILE A 934 -15.25 6.95 9.88
C ILE A 934 -15.80 6.95 8.46
N VAL A 935 -17.11 6.89 8.31
CA VAL A 935 -17.80 7.12 7.03
C VAL A 935 -18.51 8.46 7.06
N SER A 936 -18.49 9.19 5.95
CA SER A 936 -19.25 10.42 5.77
C SER A 936 -20.06 10.43 4.47
N ALA A 937 -21.22 11.08 4.48
CA ALA A 937 -22.12 11.26 3.34
C ALA A 937 -22.36 12.75 3.08
N SER A 938 -22.42 13.15 1.80
CA SER A 938 -22.42 14.56 1.40
C SER A 938 -23.36 14.91 0.25
N ASN A 939 -23.67 16.21 0.17
CA ASN A 939 -24.33 16.86 -0.97
C ASN A 939 -23.54 16.80 -2.27
N ASP A 940 -22.26 16.42 -2.24
CA ASP A 940 -21.47 16.15 -3.45
C ASP A 940 -21.83 14.81 -4.14
N SER A 941 -22.88 14.14 -3.66
CA SER A 941 -23.39 12.84 -4.15
C SER A 941 -22.43 11.67 -3.89
N THR A 942 -21.50 11.83 -2.94
CA THR A 942 -20.52 10.79 -2.60
C THR A 942 -20.56 10.34 -1.15
N VAL A 943 -20.02 9.15 -0.93
CA VAL A 943 -19.71 8.61 0.40
C VAL A 943 -18.19 8.46 0.52
N ARG A 944 -17.61 8.91 1.63
CA ARG A 944 -16.16 8.81 1.90
C ARG A 944 -15.89 7.98 3.13
N LEU A 945 -14.76 7.29 3.11
CA LEU A 945 -14.20 6.54 4.22
C LEU A 945 -12.91 7.22 4.68
N TRP A 946 -12.70 7.34 5.99
CA TRP A 946 -11.57 8.03 6.59
C TRP A 946 -10.93 7.15 7.66
N ASP A 947 -9.62 7.28 7.83
CA ASP A 947 -8.96 6.84 9.07
C ASP A 947 -9.21 7.82 10.22
N ARG A 948 -8.85 7.43 11.44
CA ARG A 948 -8.98 8.27 12.64
C ARG A 948 -8.12 9.55 12.61
N ASN A 949 -7.14 9.64 11.71
CA ASN A 949 -6.30 10.82 11.57
C ASN A 949 -6.87 11.81 10.53
N GLY A 950 -7.95 11.45 9.85
CA GLY A 950 -8.59 12.27 8.81
C GLY A 950 -8.04 12.06 7.41
N ASN A 951 -7.28 11.00 7.17
CA ASN A 951 -6.85 10.65 5.83
C ASN A 951 -7.97 9.89 5.10
N PRO A 952 -8.36 10.31 3.88
CA PRO A 952 -9.34 9.59 3.09
C PRO A 952 -8.78 8.24 2.59
N ILE A 953 -9.64 7.21 2.58
CA ILE A 953 -9.32 5.86 2.11
C ILE A 953 -9.77 5.69 0.65
N GLY A 954 -8.84 5.93 -0.27
CA GLY A 954 -9.07 5.84 -1.71
C GLY A 954 -9.97 6.96 -2.24
N GLN A 955 -10.51 6.77 -3.45
CA GLN A 955 -11.47 7.68 -4.04
C GLN A 955 -12.83 7.59 -3.30
N PRO A 956 -13.63 8.67 -3.33
CA PRO A 956 -15.00 8.64 -2.84
C PRO A 956 -15.81 7.57 -3.58
N TRP A 957 -16.71 6.89 -2.87
CA TRP A 957 -17.72 6.05 -3.50
C TRP A 957 -18.70 6.92 -4.28
N ARG A 958 -18.80 6.66 -5.58
CA ARG A 958 -19.69 7.35 -6.51
C ARG A 958 -20.73 6.37 -7.00
N GLY A 959 -21.98 6.80 -7.09
CA GLY A 959 -23.07 5.97 -7.59
C GLY A 959 -24.42 6.62 -7.38
N HIS A 960 -24.60 7.38 -6.30
CA HIS A 960 -25.80 8.20 -6.12
C HIS A 960 -25.86 9.33 -7.15
N GLU A 961 -27.07 9.63 -7.64
CA GLU A 961 -27.31 10.71 -8.63
C GLU A 961 -27.51 12.08 -7.95
N TYR A 962 -27.80 12.09 -6.65
CA TYR A 962 -28.10 13.29 -5.86
C TYR A 962 -27.48 13.18 -4.45
N TRP A 963 -27.77 14.17 -3.60
CA TRP A 963 -27.22 14.29 -2.25
C TRP A 963 -27.39 13.02 -1.43
N VAL A 964 -26.36 12.65 -0.68
CA VAL A 964 -26.40 11.52 0.24
C VAL A 964 -26.67 12.07 1.64
N ASN A 965 -27.80 11.71 2.23
CA ASN A 965 -28.25 12.28 3.50
C ASN A 965 -27.75 11.49 4.70
N SER A 966 -27.59 10.16 4.55
CA SER A 966 -27.25 9.28 5.67
C SER A 966 -26.35 8.15 5.22
N ALA A 967 -25.39 7.80 6.07
CA ALA A 967 -24.56 6.61 5.92
C ALA A 967 -24.30 5.94 7.27
N ALA A 968 -24.30 4.60 7.30
CA ALA A 968 -24.07 3.82 8.51
C ALA A 968 -23.28 2.54 8.22
N PHE A 969 -22.47 2.10 9.18
CA PHE A 969 -21.78 0.80 9.12
C PHE A 969 -22.70 -0.34 9.56
N SER A 970 -22.49 -1.53 9.00
CA SER A 970 -23.02 -2.76 9.57
C SER A 970 -22.33 -3.08 10.90
N PRO A 971 -22.98 -3.81 11.84
CA PRO A 971 -22.39 -4.17 13.13
C PRO A 971 -21.11 -5.01 13.04
N ASP A 972 -20.89 -5.73 11.94
CA ASP A 972 -19.66 -6.48 11.67
C ASP A 972 -18.58 -5.64 10.95
N GLY A 973 -18.87 -4.38 10.61
CA GLY A 973 -17.94 -3.46 9.94
C GLY A 973 -17.68 -3.75 8.46
N LYS A 974 -18.33 -4.77 7.88
CA LYS A 974 -18.06 -5.26 6.52
C LYS A 974 -18.84 -4.54 5.43
N LEU A 975 -19.92 -3.85 5.80
CA LEU A 975 -20.78 -3.15 4.87
C LEU A 975 -21.03 -1.73 5.36
N ILE A 976 -21.27 -0.85 4.40
CA ILE A 976 -21.82 0.49 4.63
C ILE A 976 -23.13 0.58 3.86
N VAL A 977 -24.14 1.15 4.49
CA VAL A 977 -25.40 1.53 3.83
C VAL A 977 -25.43 3.05 3.65
N SER A 978 -25.93 3.53 2.52
CA SER A 978 -26.20 4.95 2.30
C SER A 978 -27.58 5.20 1.72
N GLY A 979 -28.21 6.30 2.12
CA GLY A 979 -29.49 6.78 1.62
C GLY A 979 -29.37 8.16 0.97
N SER A 980 -30.03 8.36 -0.17
CA SER A 980 -29.91 9.58 -0.98
C SER A 980 -31.25 10.16 -1.43
N LEU A 981 -31.22 11.45 -1.79
CA LEU A 981 -32.30 12.16 -2.49
C LEU A 981 -32.58 11.61 -3.90
N ASP A 982 -31.73 10.73 -4.45
CA ASP A 982 -32.06 10.00 -5.68
C ASP A 982 -33.14 8.90 -5.46
N GLY A 983 -33.57 8.74 -4.22
CA GLY A 983 -34.57 7.77 -3.79
C GLY A 983 -34.04 6.34 -3.74
N THR A 984 -32.72 6.19 -3.67
CA THR A 984 -32.05 4.89 -3.54
C THR A 984 -31.39 4.71 -2.20
N VAL A 985 -31.36 3.44 -1.79
CA VAL A 985 -30.49 2.94 -0.72
C VAL A 985 -29.43 2.07 -1.39
N ARG A 986 -28.16 2.29 -1.05
CA ARG A 986 -27.01 1.55 -1.60
C ARG A 986 -26.23 0.84 -0.51
N LEU A 987 -25.68 -0.32 -0.86
CA LEU A 987 -24.73 -1.06 -0.03
C LEU A 987 -23.34 -1.05 -0.65
N TRP A 988 -22.35 -0.77 0.18
CA TRP A 988 -20.94 -0.70 -0.17
C TRP A 988 -20.16 -1.74 0.63
N GLN A 989 -19.25 -2.47 -0.03
CA GLN A 989 -18.34 -3.37 0.66
C GLN A 989 -17.22 -2.56 1.32
N CYS A 990 -17.00 -2.81 2.61
CA CYS A 990 -15.99 -2.17 3.41
C CYS A 990 -15.13 -3.21 4.10
N GLY A 991 -13.82 -3.00 4.11
CA GLY A 991 -12.88 -3.92 4.73
C GLY A 991 -11.86 -4.45 3.74
N TRP A 992 -10.60 -4.43 4.17
CA TRP A 992 -9.49 -4.89 3.34
C TRP A 992 -9.57 -6.37 3.01
N GLN A 993 -10.22 -7.19 3.85
CA GLN A 993 -10.35 -8.63 3.65
C GLN A 993 -11.25 -8.91 2.46
N GLU A 994 -12.39 -8.23 2.40
CA GLU A 994 -13.33 -8.28 1.29
C GLU A 994 -12.69 -7.74 0.01
N TRP A 995 -12.00 -6.60 0.08
CA TRP A 995 -11.30 -6.03 -1.07
C TRP A 995 -10.18 -6.96 -1.58
N LEU A 996 -9.37 -7.52 -0.67
CA LEU A 996 -8.32 -8.48 -1.00
C LEU A 996 -8.90 -9.77 -1.57
N GLN A 997 -10.00 -10.28 -1.00
CA GLN A 997 -10.70 -11.46 -1.49
C GLN A 997 -11.15 -11.27 -2.94
N VAL A 998 -11.73 -10.11 -3.25
CA VAL A 998 -12.13 -9.75 -4.61
C VAL A 998 -10.92 -9.72 -5.54
N CYS A 999 -9.87 -8.99 -5.18
CA CYS A 999 -8.64 -8.88 -5.99
C CYS A 999 -7.98 -10.25 -6.21
N CYS A 1000 -7.88 -11.08 -5.18
CA CYS A 1000 -7.30 -12.42 -5.27
C CYS A 1000 -8.16 -13.37 -6.11
N ASN A 1001 -9.48 -13.36 -5.95
CA ASN A 1001 -10.36 -14.21 -6.76
C ASN A 1001 -10.24 -13.90 -8.26
N ARG A 1002 -10.07 -12.63 -8.64
CA ARG A 1002 -9.84 -12.25 -10.05
C ARG A 1002 -8.59 -12.87 -10.63
N LEU A 1003 -7.52 -12.97 -9.84
CA LEU A 1003 -6.26 -13.54 -10.31
C LEU A 1003 -6.18 -15.07 -10.15
N HIS A 1004 -7.14 -15.71 -9.49
CA HIS A 1004 -7.05 -17.13 -9.11
C HIS A 1004 -6.83 -18.06 -10.32
N TYR A 1005 -7.49 -17.77 -11.44
CA TYR A 1005 -7.36 -18.54 -12.67
C TYR A 1005 -6.49 -17.85 -13.73
N HIS A 1006 -5.96 -16.65 -13.43
CA HIS A 1006 -5.16 -15.90 -14.37
C HIS A 1006 -3.79 -16.61 -14.59
N PRO A 1007 -3.26 -16.68 -15.83
CA PRO A 1007 -2.01 -17.39 -16.13
C PRO A 1007 -0.81 -16.97 -15.27
N VAL A 1008 -0.77 -15.69 -14.92
CA VAL A 1008 0.22 -15.09 -14.00
C VAL A 1008 0.32 -15.85 -12.67
N PHE A 1009 -0.79 -16.37 -12.13
CA PHE A 1009 -0.80 -17.15 -10.88
C PHE A 1009 -0.82 -18.66 -11.10
N GLN A 1010 -1.15 -19.15 -12.29
CA GLN A 1010 -1.06 -20.57 -12.62
C GLN A 1010 0.40 -21.00 -12.85
N ASN A 1011 1.24 -20.10 -13.39
CA ASN A 1011 2.67 -20.32 -13.60
C ASN A 1011 3.51 -19.14 -13.07
N PRO A 1012 3.58 -18.90 -11.75
CA PRO A 1012 4.41 -17.84 -11.20
C PRO A 1012 5.90 -18.17 -11.44
N GLU A 1013 6.63 -17.25 -12.06
CA GLU A 1013 8.09 -17.38 -12.17
C GLU A 1013 8.73 -17.21 -10.79
N ASN A 1014 9.64 -18.12 -10.41
CA ASN A 1014 10.31 -18.09 -9.11
C ASN A 1014 11.09 -16.78 -8.91
N GLY A 1015 10.84 -16.08 -7.80
CA GLY A 1015 11.51 -14.82 -7.44
C GLY A 1015 10.94 -13.56 -8.11
N SER A 1016 9.79 -13.65 -8.77
CA SER A 1016 9.08 -12.49 -9.35
C SER A 1016 8.12 -11.81 -8.36
N ASP A 1017 7.79 -10.54 -8.58
CA ASP A 1017 6.82 -9.76 -7.77
C ASP A 1017 5.44 -10.47 -7.66
N VAL A 1018 5.11 -11.30 -8.65
CA VAL A 1018 3.91 -12.13 -8.72
C VAL A 1018 3.87 -13.19 -7.61
N GLU A 1019 5.02 -13.73 -7.21
CA GLU A 1019 5.10 -14.79 -6.19
C GLU A 1019 4.61 -14.26 -4.82
N ILE A 1020 4.98 -13.03 -4.46
CA ILE A 1020 4.57 -12.40 -3.19
C ILE A 1020 3.06 -12.15 -3.18
N ALA A 1021 2.50 -11.67 -4.28
CA ALA A 1021 1.06 -11.48 -4.41
C ALA A 1021 0.31 -12.83 -4.33
N HIS A 1022 0.83 -13.87 -4.98
CA HIS A 1022 0.27 -15.23 -4.92
C HIS A 1022 0.30 -15.80 -3.49
N GLN A 1023 1.43 -15.69 -2.80
CA GLN A 1023 1.59 -16.12 -1.40
C GLN A 1023 0.63 -15.35 -0.47
N THR A 1024 0.42 -14.06 -0.71
CA THR A 1024 -0.54 -13.23 0.03
C THR A 1024 -1.97 -13.76 -0.17
N CYS A 1025 -2.37 -14.04 -1.40
CA CYS A 1025 -3.67 -14.63 -1.71
C CYS A 1025 -3.84 -16.04 -1.12
N GLN A 1026 -2.82 -16.89 -1.18
CA GLN A 1026 -2.86 -18.20 -0.54
C GLN A 1026 -3.05 -18.09 0.98
N LYS A 1027 -2.29 -17.21 1.62
CA LYS A 1027 -2.27 -17.05 3.09
C LYS A 1027 -3.57 -16.46 3.64
N TYR A 1028 -4.11 -15.44 3.00
CA TYR A 1028 -5.24 -14.67 3.55
C TYR A 1028 -6.60 -15.00 2.91
N VAL A 1029 -6.63 -15.57 1.70
CA VAL A 1029 -7.86 -15.73 0.91
C VAL A 1029 -8.17 -17.20 0.59
N TRP A 1030 -7.28 -17.93 -0.10
CA TRP A 1030 -7.62 -19.28 -0.59
C TRP A 1030 -7.45 -20.39 0.44
N ASN A 1031 -6.60 -20.20 1.46
CA ASN A 1031 -6.44 -21.20 2.53
C ASN A 1031 -6.41 -20.58 3.94
N PRO A 1032 -7.53 -19.99 4.39
CA PRO A 1032 -7.60 -19.24 5.65
C PRO A 1032 -7.44 -20.11 6.92
N GLN A 1033 -7.40 -21.44 6.80
CA GLN A 1033 -7.23 -22.36 7.95
C GLN A 1033 -5.76 -22.62 8.32
N CYS A 1034 -4.79 -22.18 7.50
CA CYS A 1034 -3.36 -22.39 7.75
C CYS A 1034 -2.59 -21.36 8.63
N PRO A 1035 -3.17 -20.34 9.31
CA PRO A 1035 -2.37 -19.48 10.20
C PRO A 1035 -2.01 -20.11 11.56
N LYS A 1036 -2.80 -21.07 12.06
CA LYS A 1036 -2.65 -21.57 13.45
C LYS A 1036 -1.64 -22.71 13.62
N GLN A 1037 -1.37 -23.51 12.58
CA GLN A 1037 -0.44 -24.64 12.69
C GLN A 1037 1.01 -24.25 12.39
N LEU A 1038 1.26 -23.40 11.40
CA LEU A 1038 2.62 -22.97 11.04
C LEU A 1038 3.25 -22.05 12.11
N ASN A 1039 2.46 -21.22 12.78
CA ASN A 1039 3.00 -20.33 13.81
C ASN A 1039 3.34 -21.09 15.11
N ASN A 1040 2.58 -22.13 15.46
CA ASN A 1040 2.88 -22.98 16.61
C ASN A 1040 4.02 -23.96 16.33
N GLN A 1041 4.16 -24.48 15.11
CA GLN A 1041 5.31 -25.32 14.73
C GLN A 1041 6.59 -24.50 14.52
N GLY A 1042 6.49 -23.26 14.02
CA GLY A 1042 7.60 -22.32 13.90
C GLY A 1042 8.08 -21.78 15.25
N ALA A 1043 7.16 -21.38 16.14
CA ALA A 1043 7.49 -20.90 17.48
C ALA A 1043 7.98 -22.02 18.42
N ALA A 1044 7.52 -23.26 18.23
CA ALA A 1044 8.06 -24.42 18.95
C ALA A 1044 9.47 -24.79 18.46
N LYS A 1045 9.74 -24.73 17.15
CA LYS A 1045 11.08 -24.98 16.59
C LYS A 1045 12.10 -23.89 16.90
N LEU A 1046 11.67 -22.64 17.15
CA LEU A 1046 12.56 -21.54 17.54
C LEU A 1046 12.89 -21.52 19.04
N LYS A 1047 12.17 -22.28 19.88
CA LYS A 1047 12.42 -22.37 21.33
C LYS A 1047 13.27 -23.55 21.77
N GLU A 1048 13.57 -24.50 20.89
CA GLU A 1048 14.49 -25.61 21.17
C GLU A 1048 15.75 -25.57 20.30
N LYS A 1049 16.75 -24.84 20.83
CA LYS A 1049 18.20 -25.13 20.84
C LYS A 1049 19.02 -25.30 19.54
N ALA A 1050 20.16 -24.59 19.55
CA ALA A 1050 21.48 -25.01 19.08
C ALA A 1050 21.59 -25.46 17.61
N PHE A 1051 21.91 -24.49 16.76
CA PHE A 1051 22.27 -24.59 15.34
C PHE A 1051 23.33 -25.66 14.99
N SER A 1052 24.11 -26.14 15.97
CA SER A 1052 25.16 -27.13 15.77
C SER A 1052 24.69 -28.59 15.70
N ALA A 1053 23.59 -28.96 16.38
CA ALA A 1053 23.09 -30.34 16.38
C ALA A 1053 22.29 -30.66 15.08
N ALA A 1054 21.58 -29.67 14.55
CA ALA A 1054 20.78 -29.84 13.32
C ALA A 1054 21.62 -30.04 12.05
N LEU A 1055 22.88 -29.59 12.03
CA LEU A 1055 23.78 -29.75 10.88
C LEU A 1055 24.33 -31.17 10.75
N GLU A 1056 24.42 -31.92 11.85
CA GLU A 1056 24.84 -33.32 11.87
C GLU A 1056 23.69 -34.27 11.47
N ASP A 1057 22.47 -34.00 11.95
CA ASP A 1057 21.26 -34.74 11.54
C ASP A 1057 20.91 -34.49 10.07
N PHE A 1058 21.13 -33.27 9.55
CA PHE A 1058 20.92 -32.97 8.13
C PHE A 1058 21.91 -33.72 7.23
N LYS A 1059 23.16 -33.94 7.67
CA LYS A 1059 24.14 -34.76 6.94
C LYS A 1059 23.79 -36.24 6.93
N GLN A 1060 23.14 -36.77 7.98
CA GLN A 1060 22.63 -38.15 8.00
C GLN A 1060 21.35 -38.32 7.18
N ALA A 1061 20.45 -37.34 7.16
CA ALA A 1061 19.18 -37.40 6.43
C ALA A 1061 19.36 -37.33 4.89
N VAL A 1062 20.40 -36.64 4.41
CA VAL A 1062 20.68 -36.51 2.96
C VAL A 1062 21.21 -37.80 2.33
N GLN A 1063 21.67 -38.79 3.12
CA GLN A 1063 22.11 -40.09 2.60
C GLN A 1063 21.00 -41.15 2.41
N VAL A 1064 19.76 -40.92 2.86
CA VAL A 1064 18.74 -41.99 2.92
C VAL A 1064 17.54 -41.84 1.97
N ASN A 1065 17.31 -40.71 1.29
CA ASN A 1065 16.05 -40.51 0.52
C ASN A 1065 16.20 -40.29 -0.99
N PHE A 1066 17.00 -41.13 -1.65
CA PHE A 1066 16.90 -41.38 -3.10
C PHE A 1066 16.51 -42.85 -3.33
N THR A 1067 15.24 -43.24 -3.17
CA THR A 1067 14.70 -44.46 -3.83
C THR A 1067 13.19 -44.76 -3.74
N SER A 1068 12.31 -43.97 -3.12
CA SER A 1068 10.88 -44.37 -3.10
C SER A 1068 9.87 -43.23 -3.12
N HIS A 1069 9.45 -42.82 -4.32
CA HIS A 1069 8.02 -42.60 -4.66
C HIS A 1069 7.88 -42.14 -6.13
N TRP A 1070 8.09 -43.09 -7.05
CA TRP A 1070 7.40 -43.13 -8.34
C TRP A 1070 6.89 -44.56 -8.51
N LYS A 1071 5.59 -44.81 -8.24
CA LYS A 1071 4.79 -45.80 -8.98
C LYS A 1071 3.32 -45.82 -8.52
N HIS A 1072 2.46 -45.60 -9.52
CA HIS A 1072 1.06 -46.02 -9.68
C HIS A 1072 -0.10 -45.13 -9.21
N ARG A 1073 -0.59 -44.32 -10.19
CA ARG A 1073 -2.01 -44.34 -10.62
C ARG A 1073 -2.37 -45.71 -11.20
N LEU A 1074 -3.55 -46.25 -10.87
CA LEU A 1074 -4.62 -46.63 -11.82
C LEU A 1074 -5.76 -47.44 -11.15
N ALA A 1075 -6.99 -47.12 -11.59
CA ALA A 1075 -8.20 -47.93 -11.70
C ALA A 1075 -9.14 -48.12 -10.48
N TRP A 1076 -10.35 -47.55 -10.65
CA TRP A 1076 -11.61 -48.03 -10.06
C TRP A 1076 -12.07 -49.33 -10.74
N GLN A 1077 -12.61 -50.31 -9.98
CA GLN A 1077 -13.93 -50.93 -10.20
C GLN A 1077 -14.22 -52.13 -9.26
N SER A 1078 -15.52 -52.30 -8.96
CA SER A 1078 -16.28 -53.48 -8.51
C SER A 1078 -16.25 -53.94 -7.03
N VAL A 1079 -17.42 -53.75 -6.41
CA VAL A 1079 -18.11 -54.56 -5.36
C VAL A 1079 -18.19 -56.04 -5.83
N PRO A 1080 -18.11 -57.12 -5.01
CA PRO A 1080 -19.07 -57.39 -3.92
C PRO A 1080 -18.65 -58.27 -2.71
N THR A 1081 -19.63 -58.37 -1.80
CA THR A 1081 -19.99 -59.46 -0.85
C THR A 1081 -19.14 -59.73 0.40
N ASP A 1082 -19.73 -59.34 1.54
CA ASP A 1082 -20.03 -60.19 2.71
C ASP A 1082 -19.23 -61.48 2.91
N ASN A 1083 -18.55 -61.55 4.05
CA ASN A 1083 -18.70 -62.68 4.96
C ASN A 1083 -18.26 -62.33 6.39
N GLN A 1084 -19.25 -62.44 7.30
CA GLN A 1084 -19.25 -62.40 8.78
C GLN A 1084 -19.16 -61.05 9.48
#